data_AF-A0A1I2QNV2-F1
#
_entry.id   AF-A0A1I2QNV2-F1
#
_cell.length_a   1.000
_cell.length_b   1.000
_cell.length_c   1.000
_cell.angle_alpha   90.00
_cell.angle_beta   90.00
_cell.angle_gamma   90.00
#
_symmetry.space_group_name_H-M   'P 1'
#
loop_
_entity.id
_entity.type
_entity.pdbx_description
1 polymer ?
#
loop_
_entity_poly.entity_id
_entity_poly.type
_entity_poly.pdbx_seq_one_letter_code
_entity_poly.pdbx_strand_id
1 'polypeptide(L)'
;MSILSPDSAQYYYDKILAIDAAEGPKKTDKFKDLRAVLDSLFKELTSQESQYFKSTFSRSNYIFDKYDVSPVVRDEVHGLRVRANHVVHNAGADVSDDDLLTGMKALALAISHFGNTPEPVELSTKYSNRPELTFKQKQKRNHTHVSEMQLTVVEVLHEEATSFRTTLRGDAEELGDIIINLFNPKEQKDFWRSCFAEVGKRLSKYAHVSFYNIQLNEGTENVYSTTPHTIMVVEPDYLIEASKLAECFDRNGINPNIYLLGKFKQSETSYKMMLGNVANNILDTLALSPGSVHKDVRHEPMGEQAFGLLCVAQQGGKFVPGILNDMYQDAAPHVAVINEVLARYKHHKLLIEPTYFSTRFGLHGRLDMLAQDPAEDRRKNIVELKSGSVPGLNYNDGLWQNNKAQIQCYNMLLESTFPGRSGDSAILYSNGSKNDGKPLRNHAESVQLRQELMTLRNLIVLNDFLLAECPEKVLGRFNPEKFGARAQFDEEALQGIWNGMRNSAPHELKYFRDFVGFVAREQRTAKIGSDEVEGTPGFAALWRSARADKRSTFSILDYLRFSRLTESSEVHLTRDLLSDKMSNLREGDITILYPFVEGDELAAVKNQILKCNIKRITDTEVVVALRSKTMDADYFKKHPYWALERDLMEKGFDDMYKSLACFLQTPKPKRDLLFGLKAPVFESLKYKVSGELSDEQRELMERALGAKDYFLLQGPPGTGKTSYMLRNMVQSLHDSTDENIMVMAFTNSAVEEICRHLDKAGLPHLRLSRSGSAANCFNKLAEEKTVSELNESVVNTRIFVSTQASLGGFSQLAKFKKFHTVIVDEASQLLEPHLVGILPLFERFILIGDEKQLPAVVTQADKYTKVEDEVLLALHLKSLKNSLFSRLQATCQANGWHQAYGMLTRQGRMHHDICAYVSSEYYGNKLQPIREDQFEEQHTFKIDSENKYERALAKSRLIFVPAAREAVSKVSQGEAAIVAGFIKTVHKVYGSSFTQHSVGVVTPYRSQIATIKRSGHVEPAIMQQVDVDTVERFQGSERDVIIISLAVNHHKQMQFLESLTDDGMVDRKLNVSLTRAKKQVVLVGCESVLRSSASYRKLLEYISDKGGYINLSQI
;
A
#
# COMPACT_ATOMS: atom_id res chain seq x y z
N MET A 1 5.86 -38.95 7.37
CA MET A 1 6.41 -37.84 8.19
C MET A 1 5.25 -36.92 8.53
N SER A 2 5.09 -36.55 9.80
CA SER A 2 4.09 -35.54 10.19
C SER A 2 4.58 -34.16 9.77
N ILE A 3 3.81 -33.43 8.98
CA ILE A 3 4.13 -32.07 8.51
C ILE A 3 3.30 -31.05 9.31
N LEU A 4 2.12 -31.47 9.77
CA LEU A 4 1.27 -30.71 10.69
C LEU A 4 1.55 -31.16 12.14
N SER A 5 1.66 -30.23 13.09
CA SER A 5 1.87 -30.58 14.50
C SER A 5 0.59 -31.13 15.13
N PRO A 6 0.65 -31.94 16.21
CA PRO A 6 -0.55 -32.42 16.90
C PRO A 6 -1.47 -31.29 17.38
N ASP A 7 -0.91 -30.22 17.94
CA ASP A 7 -1.68 -29.04 18.38
C ASP A 7 -2.35 -28.34 17.18
N SER A 8 -1.65 -28.28 16.04
CA SER A 8 -2.19 -27.75 14.79
C SER A 8 -3.34 -28.61 14.27
N ALA A 9 -3.18 -29.93 14.26
CA ALA A 9 -4.21 -30.86 13.82
C ALA A 9 -5.47 -30.72 14.68
N GLN A 10 -5.30 -30.68 16.01
CA GLN A 10 -6.41 -30.46 16.94
C GLN A 10 -7.11 -29.12 16.68
N TYR A 11 -6.35 -28.03 16.48
CA TYR A 11 -6.91 -26.72 16.14
C TYR A 11 -7.81 -26.75 14.88
N TYR A 12 -7.41 -27.48 13.84
CA TYR A 12 -8.22 -27.59 12.63
C TYR A 12 -9.44 -28.50 12.80
N TYR A 13 -9.33 -29.57 13.59
CA TYR A 13 -10.49 -30.40 13.94
C TYR A 13 -11.52 -29.62 14.76
N ASP A 14 -11.08 -28.86 15.76
CA ASP A 14 -11.96 -28.01 16.58
C ASP A 14 -12.72 -26.99 15.73
N LYS A 15 -12.07 -26.44 14.69
CA LYS A 15 -12.74 -25.55 13.73
C LYS A 15 -13.84 -26.24 12.94
N ILE A 16 -13.60 -27.45 12.45
CA ILE A 16 -14.61 -28.22 11.69
C ILE A 16 -15.82 -28.51 12.60
N LEU A 17 -15.57 -28.95 13.83
CA LEU A 17 -16.62 -29.20 14.83
C LEU A 17 -17.39 -27.93 15.19
N ALA A 18 -16.71 -26.78 15.33
CA ALA A 18 -17.37 -25.50 15.59
C ALA A 18 -18.29 -25.06 14.44
N ILE A 19 -17.87 -25.26 13.18
CA ILE A 19 -18.68 -24.95 11.99
C ILE A 19 -19.93 -25.83 11.95
N ASP A 20 -19.78 -27.12 12.24
CA ASP A 20 -20.89 -28.06 12.31
C ASP A 20 -21.89 -27.69 13.41
N ALA A 21 -21.40 -27.40 14.62
CA ALA A 21 -22.22 -27.06 15.79
C ALA A 21 -22.89 -25.67 15.72
N ALA A 22 -22.45 -24.77 14.84
CA ALA A 22 -23.01 -23.43 14.75
C ALA A 22 -24.51 -23.45 14.34
N GLU A 23 -25.39 -22.92 15.20
CA GLU A 23 -26.81 -22.74 14.92
C GLU A 23 -27.08 -21.37 14.28
N GLY A 24 -27.89 -21.33 13.21
CA GLY A 24 -28.30 -20.08 12.55
C GLY A 24 -27.65 -19.73 11.19
N PRO A 25 -26.40 -20.10 10.86
CA PRO A 25 -25.84 -19.89 9.52
C PRO A 25 -26.55 -20.75 8.46
N LYS A 26 -26.67 -20.25 7.22
CA LYS A 26 -27.14 -21.07 6.10
C LYS A 26 -26.09 -22.14 5.78
N LYS A 27 -26.50 -23.26 5.19
CA LYS A 27 -25.58 -24.32 4.73
C LYS A 27 -24.49 -23.78 3.80
N THR A 28 -24.85 -22.80 2.97
CA THR A 28 -23.93 -22.03 2.14
C THR A 28 -22.85 -21.30 2.94
N ASP A 29 -23.19 -20.69 4.08
CA ASP A 29 -22.21 -20.00 4.93
C ASP A 29 -21.29 -21.00 5.63
N LYS A 30 -21.83 -22.11 6.17
CA LYS A 30 -21.01 -23.19 6.74
C LYS A 30 -20.02 -23.75 5.72
N PHE A 31 -20.41 -23.90 4.46
CA PHE A 31 -19.53 -24.39 3.40
C PHE A 31 -18.42 -23.40 3.05
N LYS A 32 -18.70 -22.09 3.10
CA LYS A 32 -17.67 -21.04 3.00
C LYS A 32 -16.68 -21.11 4.16
N ASP A 33 -17.14 -21.42 5.37
CA ASP A 33 -16.25 -21.60 6.51
C ASP A 33 -15.35 -22.84 6.36
N LEU A 34 -15.86 -23.95 5.81
CA LEU A 34 -15.03 -25.12 5.47
C LEU A 34 -13.94 -24.76 4.44
N ARG A 35 -14.26 -23.93 3.45
CA ARG A 35 -13.24 -23.38 2.53
C ARG A 35 -12.17 -22.60 3.28
N ALA A 36 -12.56 -21.74 4.22
CA ALA A 36 -11.60 -20.97 5.01
C ALA A 36 -10.69 -21.88 5.85
N VAL A 37 -11.20 -23.02 6.34
CA VAL A 37 -10.39 -24.06 6.99
C VAL A 37 -9.40 -24.68 6.02
N LEU A 38 -9.84 -25.05 4.80
CA LEU A 38 -8.96 -25.58 3.75
C LEU A 38 -7.82 -24.62 3.41
N ASP A 39 -8.17 -23.36 3.17
CA ASP A 39 -7.22 -22.30 2.83
C ASP A 39 -6.22 -22.09 3.97
N SER A 40 -6.69 -22.08 5.22
CA SER A 40 -5.84 -21.94 6.40
C SER A 40 -4.90 -23.14 6.59
N LEU A 41 -5.37 -24.37 6.39
CA LEU A 41 -4.57 -25.59 6.51
C LEU A 41 -3.41 -25.57 5.51
N PHE A 42 -3.67 -25.33 4.22
CA PHE A 42 -2.61 -25.32 3.22
C PHE A 42 -1.67 -24.12 3.35
N LYS A 43 -2.14 -22.98 3.89
CA LYS A 43 -1.26 -21.86 4.29
C LYS A 43 -0.29 -22.28 5.39
N GLU A 44 -0.74 -23.04 6.39
CA GLU A 44 0.13 -23.55 7.44
C GLU A 44 1.15 -24.56 6.88
N LEU A 45 0.69 -25.53 6.08
CA LEU A 45 1.56 -26.55 5.47
C LEU A 45 2.65 -25.95 4.57
N THR A 46 2.41 -24.77 4.00
CA THR A 46 3.38 -24.06 3.14
C THR A 46 4.10 -22.91 3.85
N SER A 47 3.88 -22.70 5.15
CA SER A 47 4.37 -21.53 5.89
C SER A 47 5.91 -21.41 5.93
N GLN A 48 6.62 -22.55 5.93
CA GLN A 48 8.09 -22.61 5.98
C GLN A 48 8.74 -22.63 4.59
N GLU A 49 7.95 -22.67 3.51
CA GLU A 49 8.49 -22.78 2.15
C GLU A 49 8.99 -21.42 1.65
N SER A 50 10.11 -21.41 0.95
CA SER A 50 10.68 -20.19 0.35
C SER A 50 9.95 -19.74 -0.92
N GLN A 51 9.10 -20.59 -1.50
CA GLN A 51 8.34 -20.31 -2.71
C GLN A 51 7.04 -19.55 -2.40
N TYR A 52 6.74 -18.54 -3.21
CA TYR A 52 5.47 -17.81 -3.15
C TYR A 52 4.34 -18.58 -3.84
N PHE A 53 3.19 -18.68 -3.18
CA PHE A 53 1.97 -19.31 -3.74
C PHE A 53 0.81 -18.31 -3.77
N LYS A 54 0.16 -18.14 -4.94
CA LYS A 54 -0.95 -17.20 -5.16
C LYS A 54 -2.34 -17.75 -4.80
N SER A 55 -2.46 -19.08 -4.66
CA SER A 55 -3.73 -19.75 -4.40
C SER A 55 -3.57 -21.01 -3.56
N THR A 56 -4.64 -21.43 -2.89
CA THR A 56 -4.73 -22.72 -2.20
C THR A 56 -4.50 -23.90 -3.14
N PHE A 57 -4.84 -23.73 -4.43
CA PHE A 57 -4.52 -24.71 -5.46
C PHE A 57 -3.02 -24.87 -5.68
N SER A 58 -2.28 -23.76 -5.85
CA SER A 58 -0.83 -23.78 -6.00
C SER A 58 -0.15 -24.41 -4.78
N ARG A 59 -0.63 -24.09 -3.58
CA ARG A 59 -0.13 -24.68 -2.32
C ARG A 59 -0.38 -26.17 -2.24
N SER A 60 -1.63 -26.59 -2.48
CA SER A 60 -2.01 -27.99 -2.39
C SER A 60 -1.19 -28.83 -3.36
N ASN A 61 -1.06 -28.42 -4.62
CA ASN A 61 -0.19 -29.13 -5.56
C ASN A 61 1.27 -29.15 -5.15
N TYR A 62 1.81 -28.03 -4.65
CA TYR A 62 3.19 -28.02 -4.15
C TYR A 62 3.40 -29.05 -3.04
N ILE A 63 2.50 -29.10 -2.06
CA ILE A 63 2.54 -30.06 -0.96
C ILE A 63 2.34 -31.48 -1.48
N PHE A 64 1.42 -31.68 -2.42
CA PHE A 64 1.15 -32.98 -3.03
C PHE A 64 2.38 -33.53 -3.74
N ASP A 65 3.08 -32.69 -4.49
CA ASP A 65 4.31 -33.07 -5.20
C ASP A 65 5.46 -33.29 -4.22
N LYS A 66 5.64 -32.40 -3.25
CA LYS A 66 6.75 -32.44 -2.28
C LYS A 66 6.71 -33.69 -1.38
N TYR A 67 5.51 -34.12 -1.01
CA TYR A 67 5.30 -35.21 -0.04
C TYR A 67 4.65 -36.46 -0.64
N ASP A 68 4.59 -36.54 -1.97
CA ASP A 68 4.03 -37.66 -2.73
C ASP A 68 2.64 -38.11 -2.21
N VAL A 69 1.74 -37.14 -2.06
CA VAL A 69 0.41 -37.37 -1.48
C VAL A 69 -0.42 -38.30 -2.37
N SER A 70 -1.16 -39.25 -1.78
CA SER A 70 -1.93 -40.23 -2.54
C SER A 70 -3.01 -39.59 -3.43
N PRO A 71 -3.35 -40.16 -4.60
CA PRO A 71 -4.37 -39.63 -5.51
C PRO A 71 -5.73 -39.41 -4.84
N VAL A 72 -6.10 -40.27 -3.88
CA VAL A 72 -7.38 -40.18 -3.15
C VAL A 72 -7.48 -38.85 -2.37
N VAL A 73 -6.43 -38.48 -1.64
CA VAL A 73 -6.41 -37.23 -0.87
C VAL A 73 -6.38 -36.02 -1.82
N ARG A 74 -5.63 -36.12 -2.93
CA ARG A 74 -5.57 -35.04 -3.95
C ARG A 74 -6.95 -34.78 -4.55
N ASP A 75 -7.64 -35.83 -4.98
CA ASP A 75 -8.96 -35.75 -5.62
C ASP A 75 -10.01 -35.13 -4.69
N GLU A 76 -10.07 -35.54 -3.42
CA GLU A 76 -11.01 -35.00 -2.44
C GLU A 76 -10.75 -33.53 -2.11
N VAL A 77 -9.47 -33.17 -1.89
CA VAL A 77 -9.08 -31.78 -1.60
C VAL A 77 -9.39 -30.87 -2.79
N HIS A 78 -9.05 -31.29 -4.01
CA HIS A 78 -9.35 -30.50 -5.21
C HIS A 78 -10.84 -30.39 -5.46
N GLY A 79 -11.58 -31.48 -5.26
CA GLY A 79 -13.02 -31.49 -5.38
C GLY A 79 -13.72 -30.55 -4.40
N LEU A 80 -13.29 -30.54 -3.13
CA LEU A 80 -13.75 -29.57 -2.13
C LEU A 80 -13.43 -28.13 -2.59
N ARG A 81 -12.21 -27.87 -3.03
CA ARG A 81 -11.79 -26.54 -3.51
C ARG A 81 -12.68 -26.06 -4.66
N VAL A 82 -12.92 -26.90 -5.67
CA VAL A 82 -13.73 -26.55 -6.86
C VAL A 82 -15.18 -26.24 -6.44
N ARG A 83 -15.78 -27.12 -5.63
CA ARG A 83 -17.15 -26.91 -5.13
C ARG A 83 -17.23 -25.62 -4.30
N ALA A 84 -16.25 -25.37 -3.45
CA ALA A 84 -16.19 -24.19 -2.60
C ALA A 84 -16.03 -22.89 -3.40
N ASN A 85 -15.21 -22.89 -4.45
CA ASN A 85 -15.08 -21.74 -5.36
C ASN A 85 -16.41 -21.43 -6.05
N HIS A 86 -17.11 -22.46 -6.57
CA HIS A 86 -18.43 -22.29 -7.16
C HIS A 86 -19.44 -21.67 -6.18
N VAL A 87 -19.49 -22.17 -4.94
CA VAL A 87 -20.40 -21.66 -3.90
C VAL A 87 -20.11 -20.20 -3.52
N VAL A 88 -18.85 -19.78 -3.55
CA VAL A 88 -18.45 -18.42 -3.15
C VAL A 88 -18.73 -17.39 -4.25
N HIS A 89 -18.50 -17.75 -5.51
CA HIS A 89 -18.58 -16.80 -6.62
C HIS A 89 -19.95 -16.77 -7.33
N ASN A 90 -20.77 -17.81 -7.20
CA ASN A 90 -22.09 -17.86 -7.84
C ASN A 90 -23.21 -17.57 -6.83
N ALA A 91 -23.79 -16.36 -6.93
CA ALA A 91 -24.95 -15.97 -6.14
C ALA A 91 -26.12 -16.94 -6.39
N GLY A 92 -26.63 -17.58 -5.33
CA GLY A 92 -27.73 -18.55 -5.40
C GLY A 92 -27.29 -20.02 -5.55
N ALA A 93 -26.00 -20.33 -5.45
CA ALA A 93 -25.53 -21.72 -5.39
C ALA A 93 -26.13 -22.46 -4.18
N ASP A 94 -26.82 -23.57 -4.43
CA ASP A 94 -27.37 -24.44 -3.38
C ASP A 94 -26.29 -25.37 -2.82
N VAL A 95 -26.36 -25.62 -1.51
CA VAL A 95 -25.44 -26.49 -0.76
C VAL A 95 -26.26 -27.53 0.00
N SER A 96 -26.08 -28.78 -0.37
CA SER A 96 -26.74 -29.92 0.28
C SER A 96 -26.05 -30.34 1.58
N ASP A 97 -26.71 -31.19 2.38
CA ASP A 97 -26.06 -31.81 3.54
C ASP A 97 -24.92 -32.75 3.13
N ASP A 98 -25.06 -33.42 1.98
CA ASP A 98 -24.01 -34.28 1.43
C ASP A 98 -22.80 -33.46 1.00
N ASP A 99 -22.98 -32.26 0.43
CA ASP A 99 -21.87 -31.35 0.15
C ASP A 99 -21.10 -31.03 1.44
N LEU A 100 -21.80 -30.59 2.49
CA LEU A 100 -21.20 -30.25 3.78
C LEU A 100 -20.44 -31.42 4.39
N LEU A 101 -21.06 -32.60 4.46
CA LEU A 101 -20.43 -33.81 5.01
C LEU A 101 -19.23 -34.26 4.17
N THR A 102 -19.31 -34.18 2.84
CA THR A 102 -18.19 -34.50 1.94
C THR A 102 -17.04 -33.50 2.14
N GLY A 103 -17.35 -32.22 2.33
CA GLY A 103 -16.35 -31.19 2.65
C GLY A 103 -15.66 -31.40 3.99
N MET A 104 -16.41 -31.74 5.03
CA MET A 104 -15.86 -32.10 6.35
C MET A 104 -14.96 -33.34 6.26
N LYS A 105 -15.41 -34.39 5.56
CA LYS A 105 -14.65 -35.62 5.32
C LYS A 105 -13.35 -35.36 4.56
N ALA A 106 -13.38 -34.54 3.50
CA ALA A 106 -12.20 -34.18 2.72
C ALA A 106 -11.15 -33.42 3.57
N LEU A 107 -11.59 -32.49 4.42
CA LEU A 107 -10.71 -31.79 5.36
C LEU A 107 -10.14 -32.72 6.43
N ALA A 108 -10.98 -33.54 7.05
CA ALA A 108 -10.56 -34.49 8.07
C ALA A 108 -9.52 -35.49 7.54
N LEU A 109 -9.73 -35.98 6.31
CA LEU A 109 -8.78 -36.82 5.58
C LEU A 109 -7.44 -36.10 5.35
N ALA A 110 -7.47 -34.85 4.90
CA ALA A 110 -6.26 -34.05 4.71
C ALA A 110 -5.51 -33.80 6.03
N ILE A 111 -6.20 -33.40 7.09
CA ILE A 111 -5.60 -33.15 8.42
C ILE A 111 -4.97 -34.43 8.96
N SER A 112 -5.68 -35.56 8.88
CA SER A 112 -5.16 -36.85 9.35
C SER A 112 -3.91 -37.27 8.57
N HIS A 113 -3.93 -37.10 7.24
CA HIS A 113 -2.80 -37.41 6.37
C HIS A 113 -1.55 -36.57 6.72
N PHE A 114 -1.71 -35.25 6.87
CA PHE A 114 -0.57 -34.35 7.12
C PHE A 114 -0.12 -34.32 8.58
N GLY A 115 -1.02 -34.55 9.54
CA GLY A 115 -0.73 -34.55 10.97
C GLY A 115 -0.36 -35.92 11.55
N ASN A 116 -0.53 -36.99 10.77
CA ASN A 116 -0.38 -38.36 11.26
C ASN A 116 -1.17 -38.61 12.57
N THR A 117 -2.28 -37.87 12.75
CA THR A 117 -3.19 -37.95 13.89
C THR A 117 -4.47 -38.65 13.44
N PRO A 118 -5.03 -39.56 14.26
CA PRO A 118 -6.32 -40.15 13.96
C PRO A 118 -7.40 -39.06 13.97
N GLU A 119 -8.40 -39.25 13.12
CA GLU A 119 -9.56 -38.38 13.10
C GLU A 119 -10.36 -38.49 14.41
N PRO A 120 -10.90 -37.38 14.96
CA PRO A 120 -11.80 -37.43 16.10
C PRO A 120 -13.02 -38.33 15.85
N VAL A 121 -13.44 -39.06 16.90
CA VAL A 121 -14.60 -39.96 16.82
C VAL A 121 -15.88 -39.18 16.50
N GLU A 122 -16.01 -37.94 16.98
CA GLU A 122 -17.20 -37.11 16.69
C GLU A 122 -17.34 -36.74 15.20
N LEU A 123 -16.23 -36.63 14.45
CA LEU A 123 -16.27 -36.38 13.01
C LEU A 123 -16.52 -37.67 12.23
N SER A 124 -15.81 -38.74 12.57
CA SER A 124 -15.84 -39.98 11.78
C SER A 124 -17.22 -40.64 11.82
N THR A 125 -17.91 -40.55 12.95
CA THR A 125 -19.29 -41.07 13.12
C THR A 125 -20.35 -40.32 12.31
N LYS A 126 -20.08 -39.07 11.87
CA LYS A 126 -21.04 -38.29 11.06
C LYS A 126 -21.19 -38.79 9.63
N TYR A 127 -20.13 -39.35 9.06
CA TYR A 127 -20.12 -39.85 7.68
C TYR A 127 -19.76 -41.34 7.56
N SER A 128 -19.56 -42.04 8.67
CA SER A 128 -19.31 -43.49 8.69
C SER A 128 -20.42 -44.30 8.01
N ASN A 129 -21.65 -43.79 8.03
CA ASN A 129 -22.82 -44.45 7.42
C ASN A 129 -23.06 -44.06 5.95
N ARG A 130 -22.18 -43.24 5.34
CA ARG A 130 -22.28 -42.74 3.96
C ARG A 130 -20.93 -42.85 3.22
N PRO A 131 -20.45 -44.07 2.91
CA PRO A 131 -19.15 -44.29 2.26
C PRO A 131 -19.05 -43.66 0.86
N GLU A 132 -20.19 -43.43 0.20
CA GLU A 132 -20.33 -42.84 -1.15
C GLU A 132 -20.02 -41.34 -1.23
N LEU A 133 -19.89 -40.63 -0.10
CA LEU A 133 -19.55 -39.20 -0.08
C LEU A 133 -18.11 -39.00 -0.60
N THR A 134 -17.99 -38.49 -1.83
CA THR A 134 -16.72 -38.21 -2.51
C THR A 134 -16.89 -37.08 -3.50
N PHE A 135 -15.89 -36.20 -3.64
CA PHE A 135 -15.84 -35.22 -4.72
C PHE A 135 -15.19 -35.75 -6.02
N LYS A 136 -14.85 -37.04 -6.07
CA LYS A 136 -14.19 -37.64 -7.23
C LYS A 136 -15.09 -37.62 -8.47
N GLN A 137 -14.91 -36.63 -9.34
CA GLN A 137 -15.60 -36.56 -10.63
C GLN A 137 -14.86 -37.34 -11.73
N LYS A 138 -15.61 -38.06 -12.57
CA LYS A 138 -15.16 -38.48 -13.91
C LYS A 138 -15.69 -37.45 -14.91
N GLN A 139 -14.81 -36.70 -15.57
CA GLN A 139 -15.25 -35.88 -16.70
C GLN A 139 -14.48 -36.23 -17.98
N LYS A 140 -15.26 -36.46 -19.05
CA LYS A 140 -14.86 -36.39 -20.46
C LYS A 140 -15.48 -35.12 -21.04
N ARG A 141 -14.73 -34.33 -21.81
CA ARG A 141 -15.25 -33.14 -22.51
C ARG A 141 -14.56 -32.95 -23.87
N ASN A 142 -15.35 -32.69 -24.91
CA ASN A 142 -14.91 -32.39 -26.27
C ASN A 142 -15.34 -30.96 -26.64
N HIS A 143 -14.55 -29.95 -26.29
CA HIS A 143 -14.76 -28.57 -26.77
C HIS A 143 -13.69 -28.22 -27.81
N THR A 144 -14.08 -27.96 -29.06
CA THR A 144 -13.15 -27.72 -30.17
C THR A 144 -12.51 -26.33 -30.18
N HIS A 145 -13.19 -25.31 -29.65
CA HIS A 145 -12.69 -23.94 -29.55
C HIS A 145 -13.02 -23.33 -28.19
N VAL A 146 -12.05 -22.63 -27.58
CA VAL A 146 -12.21 -21.98 -26.27
C VAL A 146 -11.94 -20.49 -26.41
N SER A 147 -12.97 -19.68 -26.12
CA SER A 147 -12.94 -18.22 -26.23
C SER A 147 -12.10 -17.58 -25.13
N GLU A 148 -12.17 -18.11 -23.91
CA GLU A 148 -11.41 -17.68 -22.75
C GLU A 148 -11.08 -18.88 -21.86
N MET A 149 -9.85 -18.92 -21.37
CA MET A 149 -9.37 -19.95 -20.45
C MET A 149 -8.38 -19.34 -19.46
N GLN A 150 -8.56 -19.63 -18.17
CA GLN A 150 -7.60 -19.29 -17.13
C GLN A 150 -6.82 -20.56 -16.79
N LEU A 151 -5.49 -20.48 -16.79
CA LEU A 151 -4.59 -21.61 -16.49
C LEU A 151 -3.71 -21.25 -15.29
N THR A 152 -3.67 -22.10 -14.28
CA THR A 152 -2.60 -22.10 -13.28
C THR A 152 -1.53 -23.08 -13.70
N VAL A 153 -0.36 -22.60 -14.09
CA VAL A 153 0.74 -23.42 -14.62
C VAL A 153 1.27 -24.35 -13.53
N VAL A 154 1.34 -25.64 -13.81
CA VAL A 154 1.93 -26.66 -12.92
C VAL A 154 3.28 -27.12 -13.46
N GLU A 155 3.45 -27.11 -14.78
CA GLU A 155 4.69 -27.55 -15.43
C GLU A 155 4.92 -26.78 -16.74
N VAL A 156 6.18 -26.47 -17.01
CA VAL A 156 6.62 -25.83 -18.26
C VAL A 156 7.65 -26.76 -18.90
N LEU A 157 7.32 -27.29 -20.07
CA LEU A 157 8.20 -28.15 -20.85
C LEU A 157 8.67 -27.40 -22.09
N HIS A 158 9.98 -27.24 -22.22
CA HIS A 158 10.60 -26.67 -23.40
C HIS A 158 11.48 -27.70 -24.11
N GLU A 159 11.20 -27.96 -25.38
CA GLU A 159 11.99 -28.88 -26.20
C GLU A 159 13.20 -28.13 -26.80
N GLU A 160 14.42 -28.45 -26.35
CA GLU A 160 15.65 -27.82 -26.90
C GLU A 160 15.83 -28.08 -28.40
N ALA A 161 15.33 -29.23 -28.89
CA ALA A 161 15.36 -29.61 -30.31
C ALA A 161 14.33 -28.84 -31.18
N THR A 162 13.27 -28.28 -30.57
CA THR A 162 12.23 -27.48 -31.26
C THR A 162 12.05 -26.13 -30.56
N SER A 163 13.03 -25.24 -30.77
CA SER A 163 13.14 -23.93 -30.09
C SER A 163 11.91 -23.00 -30.22
N PHE A 164 10.99 -23.30 -31.15
CA PHE A 164 9.75 -22.57 -31.41
C PHE A 164 8.52 -23.09 -30.64
N ARG A 165 8.63 -24.17 -29.87
CA ARG A 165 7.50 -24.75 -29.11
C ARG A 165 7.78 -24.73 -27.60
N THR A 166 6.76 -24.42 -26.81
CA THR A 166 6.76 -24.59 -25.35
C THR A 166 5.42 -25.15 -24.94
N THR A 167 5.42 -26.16 -24.08
CA THR A 167 4.21 -26.84 -23.62
C THR A 167 3.98 -26.46 -22.17
N LEU A 168 2.81 -25.91 -21.88
CA LEU A 168 2.34 -25.67 -20.52
C LEU A 168 1.41 -26.80 -20.13
N ARG A 169 1.59 -27.35 -18.94
CA ARG A 169 0.59 -28.18 -18.28
C ARG A 169 0.11 -27.46 -17.03
N GLY A 170 -1.18 -27.46 -16.78
CA GLY A 170 -1.73 -26.79 -15.61
C GLY A 170 -3.22 -27.03 -15.44
N ASP A 171 -3.77 -26.45 -14.40
CA ASP A 171 -5.19 -26.57 -14.07
C ASP A 171 -5.96 -25.35 -14.55
N ALA A 172 -7.04 -25.61 -15.27
CA ALA A 172 -7.95 -24.61 -15.77
C ALA A 172 -9.27 -24.61 -15.00
N GLU A 173 -9.19 -24.65 -13.66
CA GLU A 173 -10.29 -24.62 -12.69
C GLU A 173 -11.49 -25.51 -13.06
N GLU A 174 -12.41 -25.03 -13.89
CA GLU A 174 -13.59 -25.77 -14.39
C GLU A 174 -13.26 -26.91 -15.37
N LEU A 175 -12.09 -26.87 -16.02
CA LEU A 175 -11.64 -27.85 -17.01
C LEU A 175 -10.62 -28.85 -16.47
N GLY A 176 -10.13 -28.65 -15.24
CA GLY A 176 -9.13 -29.51 -14.60
C GLY A 176 -7.75 -29.44 -15.26
N ASP A 177 -7.00 -30.54 -15.22
CA ASP A 177 -5.65 -30.65 -15.81
C ASP A 177 -5.72 -30.63 -17.34
N ILE A 178 -5.01 -29.66 -17.93
CA ILE A 178 -4.96 -29.44 -19.37
C ILE A 178 -3.54 -29.14 -19.84
N ILE A 179 -3.32 -29.29 -21.14
CA ILE A 179 -2.06 -28.98 -21.82
C ILE A 179 -2.31 -27.87 -22.84
N ILE A 180 -1.43 -26.87 -22.90
CA ILE A 180 -1.45 -25.81 -23.91
C ILE A 180 -0.10 -25.75 -24.62
N ASN A 181 -0.11 -25.94 -25.93
CA ASN A 181 1.05 -25.77 -26.80
C ASN A 181 1.16 -24.32 -27.26
N LEU A 182 2.28 -23.70 -26.89
CA LEU A 182 2.66 -22.35 -27.30
C LEU A 182 3.63 -22.42 -28.46
N PHE A 183 3.37 -21.62 -29.48
CA PHE A 183 4.23 -21.54 -30.66
C PHE A 183 4.83 -20.15 -30.80
N ASN A 184 6.06 -20.09 -31.31
CA ASN A 184 6.70 -18.86 -31.76
C ASN A 184 6.45 -18.64 -33.27
N PRO A 185 6.55 -17.39 -33.75
CA PRO A 185 6.54 -17.12 -35.17
C PRO A 185 7.74 -17.76 -35.87
N LYS A 186 7.56 -18.13 -37.15
CA LYS A 186 8.64 -18.68 -37.98
C LYS A 186 9.72 -17.64 -38.33
N GLU A 187 9.35 -16.35 -38.36
CA GLU A 187 10.24 -15.25 -38.71
C GLU A 187 10.52 -14.35 -37.51
N GLN A 188 11.78 -13.96 -37.33
CA GLN A 188 12.21 -13.14 -36.18
C GLN A 188 11.57 -11.73 -36.16
N LYS A 189 11.23 -11.19 -37.34
CA LYS A 189 10.56 -9.89 -37.47
C LYS A 189 9.16 -9.85 -36.83
N ASP A 190 8.54 -11.02 -36.64
CA ASP A 190 7.20 -11.16 -36.05
C ASP A 190 7.24 -11.48 -34.55
N PHE A 191 8.41 -11.42 -33.90
CA PHE A 191 8.61 -11.76 -32.49
C PHE A 191 7.51 -11.16 -31.58
N TRP A 192 7.25 -9.87 -31.69
CA TRP A 192 6.29 -9.20 -30.80
C TRP A 192 4.84 -9.66 -31.01
N ARG A 193 4.49 -10.20 -32.19
CA ARG A 193 3.12 -10.57 -32.55
C ARG A 193 2.66 -11.89 -31.96
N SER A 194 3.56 -12.85 -31.76
CA SER A 194 3.13 -14.20 -31.34
C SER A 194 4.24 -15.03 -30.71
N CYS A 195 5.21 -14.42 -30.01
CA CYS A 195 6.28 -15.16 -29.35
C CYS A 195 5.85 -15.77 -28.00
N PHE A 196 4.74 -16.52 -28.04
CA PHE A 196 4.15 -17.15 -26.86
C PHE A 196 5.10 -18.18 -26.23
N ALA A 197 5.88 -18.91 -27.05
CA ALA A 197 6.80 -19.91 -26.51
C ALA A 197 7.92 -19.25 -25.69
N GLU A 198 8.49 -18.12 -26.14
CA GLU A 198 9.52 -17.41 -25.36
C GLU A 198 8.99 -16.82 -24.05
N VAL A 199 7.76 -16.29 -24.07
CA VAL A 199 7.07 -15.88 -22.83
C VAL A 199 6.86 -17.10 -21.93
N GLY A 200 6.41 -18.22 -22.52
CA GLY A 200 6.18 -19.49 -21.84
C GLY A 200 7.41 -20.04 -21.12
N LYS A 201 8.58 -20.01 -21.75
CA LYS A 201 9.86 -20.46 -21.16
C LYS A 201 10.24 -19.73 -19.88
N ARG A 202 9.72 -18.50 -19.70
CA ARG A 202 10.03 -17.64 -18.56
C ARG A 202 8.97 -17.74 -17.45
N LEU A 203 7.90 -18.48 -17.67
CA LEU A 203 6.88 -18.71 -16.65
C LEU A 203 7.46 -19.54 -15.51
N SER A 204 7.18 -19.11 -14.29
CA SER A 204 7.42 -19.92 -13.11
C SER A 204 6.29 -20.93 -12.91
N LYS A 205 6.59 -21.99 -12.16
CA LYS A 205 5.54 -22.87 -11.62
C LYS A 205 4.55 -22.02 -10.83
N TYR A 206 3.26 -22.27 -11.03
CA TYR A 206 2.12 -21.56 -10.44
C TYR A 206 1.85 -20.16 -10.97
N ALA A 207 2.48 -19.75 -12.07
CA ALA A 207 2.06 -18.56 -12.79
C ALA A 207 0.62 -18.71 -13.29
N HIS A 208 -0.18 -17.66 -13.16
CA HIS A 208 -1.52 -17.62 -13.72
C HIS A 208 -1.48 -17.03 -15.12
N VAL A 209 -2.14 -17.67 -16.09
CA VAL A 209 -2.14 -17.22 -17.47
C VAL A 209 -3.56 -17.27 -18.02
N SER A 210 -4.04 -16.15 -18.55
CA SER A 210 -5.27 -16.09 -19.33
C SER A 210 -4.96 -16.28 -20.80
N PHE A 211 -5.71 -17.16 -21.45
CA PHE A 211 -5.68 -17.37 -22.89
C PHE A 211 -7.02 -17.00 -23.49
N TYR A 212 -6.97 -16.28 -24.62
CA TYR A 212 -8.13 -15.92 -25.41
C TYR A 212 -7.96 -16.46 -26.82
N ASN A 213 -9.01 -17.06 -27.39
CA ASN A 213 -9.04 -17.65 -28.72
C ASN A 213 -7.98 -18.76 -28.94
N ILE A 214 -8.10 -19.86 -28.20
CA ILE A 214 -7.28 -21.07 -28.37
C ILE A 214 -8.11 -22.21 -28.96
N GLN A 215 -7.43 -23.21 -29.53
CA GLN A 215 -8.08 -24.31 -30.23
C GLN A 215 -7.68 -25.65 -29.64
N LEU A 216 -8.63 -26.58 -29.51
CA LEU A 216 -8.34 -27.98 -29.14
C LEU A 216 -7.66 -28.68 -30.31
N ASN A 217 -6.59 -29.42 -30.03
CA ASN A 217 -5.90 -30.20 -31.04
C ASN A 217 -6.77 -31.38 -31.47
N GLU A 218 -6.91 -31.56 -32.78
CA GLU A 218 -7.70 -32.65 -33.35
C GLU A 218 -7.23 -34.02 -32.83
N GLY A 219 -8.18 -34.87 -32.43
CA GLY A 219 -7.90 -36.22 -31.92
C GLY A 219 -7.31 -36.29 -30.51
N THR A 220 -7.25 -35.16 -29.79
CA THR A 220 -6.75 -35.11 -28.40
C THR A 220 -7.87 -34.76 -27.40
N GLU A 221 -7.70 -35.15 -26.15
CA GLU A 221 -8.51 -34.68 -25.01
C GLU A 221 -7.67 -33.65 -24.22
N ASN A 222 -8.24 -32.49 -23.89
CA ASN A 222 -7.61 -31.45 -23.06
C ASN A 222 -6.25 -30.89 -23.53
N VAL A 223 -5.87 -31.10 -24.80
CA VAL A 223 -4.64 -30.52 -25.38
C VAL A 223 -5.01 -29.40 -26.36
N TYR A 224 -4.63 -28.17 -26.02
CA TYR A 224 -4.93 -26.97 -26.79
C TYR A 224 -3.68 -26.39 -27.44
N SER A 225 -3.87 -25.48 -28.40
CA SER A 225 -2.81 -24.74 -29.08
C SER A 225 -3.17 -23.27 -29.28
N THR A 226 -2.16 -22.41 -29.27
CA THR A 226 -2.28 -21.00 -29.66
C THR A 226 -2.54 -20.86 -31.16
N THR A 227 -3.38 -19.90 -31.54
CA THR A 227 -3.76 -19.54 -32.91
C THR A 227 -3.18 -18.17 -33.31
N PRO A 228 -3.22 -17.76 -34.59
CA PRO A 228 -2.83 -16.42 -35.01
C PRO A 228 -3.61 -15.27 -34.36
N HIS A 229 -4.79 -15.55 -33.78
CA HIS A 229 -5.63 -14.58 -33.08
C HIS A 229 -5.60 -14.74 -31.56
N THR A 230 -4.71 -15.60 -31.04
CA THR A 230 -4.57 -15.79 -29.59
C THR A 230 -4.07 -14.53 -28.92
N ILE A 231 -4.63 -14.23 -27.76
CA ILE A 231 -4.06 -13.29 -26.79
C ILE A 231 -3.70 -14.10 -25.55
N MET A 232 -2.49 -13.91 -25.05
CA MET A 232 -1.98 -14.51 -23.81
C MET A 232 -1.68 -13.39 -22.82
N VAL A 233 -2.14 -13.52 -21.58
CA VAL A 233 -1.95 -12.51 -20.51
C VAL A 233 -1.44 -13.21 -19.25
N VAL A 234 -0.22 -12.89 -18.83
CA VAL A 234 0.47 -13.51 -17.68
C VAL A 234 0.21 -12.72 -16.41
N GLU A 235 -0.35 -13.31 -15.37
CA GLU A 235 -0.77 -12.62 -14.14
C GLU A 235 -1.73 -11.45 -14.44
N PRO A 236 -2.95 -11.74 -14.94
CA PRO A 236 -3.95 -10.74 -15.31
C PRO A 236 -4.28 -9.73 -14.19
N ASP A 237 -4.18 -10.13 -12.93
CA ASP A 237 -4.42 -9.25 -11.77
C ASP A 237 -3.32 -8.20 -11.55
N TYR A 238 -2.13 -8.39 -12.12
CA TYR A 238 -1.03 -7.43 -12.02
C TYR A 238 -1.23 -6.33 -13.06
N LEU A 239 -1.98 -5.29 -12.70
CA LEU A 239 -2.30 -4.22 -13.64
C LEU A 239 -1.05 -3.37 -13.97
N ILE A 240 -0.87 -3.08 -15.26
CA ILE A 240 0.14 -2.15 -15.80
C ILE A 240 -0.56 -0.91 -16.36
N GLU A 241 0.00 0.26 -16.10
CA GLU A 241 -0.51 1.53 -16.63
C GLU A 241 -0.32 1.60 -18.15
N ALA A 242 -1.40 1.88 -18.88
CA ALA A 242 -1.42 1.93 -20.35
C ALA A 242 -0.39 2.90 -20.94
N SER A 243 -0.21 4.07 -20.32
CA SER A 243 0.78 5.09 -20.72
C SER A 243 2.22 4.58 -20.58
N LYS A 244 2.59 4.02 -19.41
CA LYS A 244 3.91 3.43 -19.16
C LYS A 244 4.23 2.26 -20.11
N LEU A 245 3.23 1.46 -20.47
CA LEU A 245 3.39 0.39 -21.47
C LEU A 245 3.64 0.97 -22.87
N ALA A 246 2.91 2.00 -23.26
CA ALA A 246 3.03 2.64 -24.56
C ALA A 246 4.37 3.37 -24.75
N GLU A 247 4.97 3.91 -23.69
CA GLU A 247 6.31 4.53 -23.72
C GLU A 247 7.42 3.57 -24.15
N CYS A 248 7.20 2.26 -24.06
CA CYS A 248 8.14 1.25 -24.52
C CYS A 248 8.15 1.07 -26.05
N PHE A 249 7.29 1.77 -26.79
CA PHE A 249 7.29 1.84 -28.25
C PHE A 249 8.03 3.12 -28.70
N ASP A 250 9.15 2.98 -29.39
CA ASP A 250 9.87 4.09 -30.00
C ASP A 250 9.89 3.95 -31.54
N ARG A 251 10.34 4.99 -32.25
CA ARG A 251 10.57 4.96 -33.71
C ARG A 251 11.45 3.79 -34.17
N ASN A 252 12.31 3.30 -33.27
CA ASN A 252 13.29 2.26 -33.53
C ASN A 252 12.79 0.85 -33.13
N GLY A 253 11.56 0.72 -32.63
CA GLY A 253 10.96 -0.55 -32.23
C GLY A 253 10.51 -0.60 -30.77
N ILE A 254 10.19 -1.81 -30.30
CA ILE A 254 9.68 -2.07 -28.95
C ILE A 254 10.84 -2.43 -28.02
N ASN A 255 10.91 -1.78 -26.85
CA ASN A 255 11.94 -2.04 -25.85
C ASN A 255 11.35 -2.15 -24.42
N PRO A 256 11.27 -3.36 -23.82
CA PRO A 256 10.75 -3.55 -22.46
C PRO A 256 11.64 -2.94 -21.37
N ASN A 257 12.91 -2.66 -21.66
CA ASN A 257 13.85 -2.12 -20.67
C ASN A 257 13.57 -0.65 -20.37
N ILE A 258 12.81 0.06 -21.22
CA ILE A 258 12.34 1.43 -20.95
C ILE A 258 11.46 1.47 -19.72
N TYR A 259 10.53 0.51 -19.57
CA TYR A 259 9.71 0.38 -18.37
C TYR A 259 10.57 0.17 -17.11
N LEU A 260 11.58 -0.71 -17.20
CA LEU A 260 12.52 -0.95 -16.12
C LEU A 260 13.29 0.32 -15.74
N LEU A 261 13.84 1.04 -16.72
CA LEU A 261 14.54 2.31 -16.49
C LEU A 261 13.64 3.37 -15.86
N GLY A 262 12.37 3.42 -16.28
CA GLY A 262 11.37 4.33 -15.71
C GLY A 262 11.17 4.19 -14.20
N LYS A 263 11.42 3.01 -13.62
CA LYS A 263 11.38 2.80 -12.16
C LYS A 263 12.50 3.53 -11.43
N PHE A 264 13.69 3.63 -12.02
CA PHE A 264 14.90 4.16 -11.36
C PHE A 264 15.23 5.60 -11.77
N LYS A 265 14.76 6.03 -12.94
CA LYS A 265 15.04 7.35 -13.49
C LYS A 265 14.30 8.46 -12.73
N GLN A 266 15.02 9.53 -12.41
CA GLN A 266 14.43 10.74 -11.84
C GLN A 266 13.54 11.44 -12.88
N SER A 267 12.32 11.81 -12.48
CA SER A 267 11.39 12.54 -13.34
C SER A 267 11.63 14.04 -13.17
N GLU A 268 12.21 14.68 -14.18
CA GLU A 268 12.47 16.12 -14.16
C GLU A 268 11.40 16.89 -14.94
N THR A 269 11.07 18.07 -14.44
CA THR A 269 10.08 18.92 -15.08
C THR A 269 10.74 19.67 -16.22
N SER A 270 10.47 19.23 -17.46
CA SER A 270 10.94 19.91 -18.66
C SER A 270 9.91 20.92 -19.18
N TYR A 271 10.39 21.88 -19.97
CA TYR A 271 9.53 22.84 -20.69
C TYR A 271 8.45 22.13 -21.51
N LYS A 272 8.82 21.10 -22.28
CA LYS A 272 7.88 20.33 -23.12
C LYS A 272 6.80 19.62 -22.30
N MET A 273 7.16 19.05 -21.16
CA MET A 273 6.21 18.39 -20.26
C MET A 273 5.23 19.40 -19.67
N MET A 274 5.73 20.58 -19.26
CA MET A 274 4.86 21.65 -18.75
C MET A 274 3.95 22.23 -19.81
N LEU A 275 4.42 22.44 -21.03
CA LEU A 275 3.56 22.85 -22.15
C LEU A 275 2.45 21.83 -22.40
N GLY A 276 2.75 20.53 -22.28
CA GLY A 276 1.74 19.47 -22.30
C GLY A 276 0.72 19.57 -21.17
N ASN A 277 1.15 19.83 -19.94
CA ASN A 277 0.24 20.03 -18.81
C ASN A 277 -0.66 21.26 -19.01
N VAL A 278 -0.11 22.37 -19.47
CA VAL A 278 -0.88 23.59 -19.80
C VAL A 278 -1.90 23.28 -20.90
N ALA A 279 -1.50 22.58 -21.97
CA ALA A 279 -2.41 22.17 -23.03
C ALA A 279 -3.53 21.22 -22.56
N ASN A 280 -3.25 20.30 -21.65
CA ASN A 280 -4.28 19.47 -21.01
C ASN A 280 -5.26 20.32 -20.20
N ASN A 281 -4.75 21.27 -19.40
CA ASN A 281 -5.62 22.17 -18.66
C ASN A 281 -6.49 23.07 -19.58
N ILE A 282 -5.98 23.47 -20.74
CA ILE A 282 -6.78 24.14 -21.78
C ILE A 282 -7.93 23.23 -22.23
N LEU A 283 -7.64 21.96 -22.56
CA LEU A 283 -8.66 20.98 -22.95
C LEU A 283 -9.71 20.82 -21.85
N ASP A 284 -9.30 20.58 -20.61
CA ASP A 284 -10.19 20.37 -19.47
C ASP A 284 -11.11 21.58 -19.27
N THR A 285 -10.53 22.78 -19.26
CA THR A 285 -11.26 24.03 -19.03
C THR A 285 -12.28 24.28 -20.15
N LEU A 286 -11.86 24.18 -21.42
CA LEU A 286 -12.74 24.43 -22.56
C LEU A 286 -13.80 23.34 -22.74
N ALA A 287 -13.50 22.09 -22.40
CA ALA A 287 -14.48 21.01 -22.44
C ALA A 287 -15.55 21.18 -21.36
N LEU A 288 -15.19 21.69 -20.18
CA LEU A 288 -16.11 21.92 -19.06
C LEU A 288 -16.87 23.24 -19.16
N SER A 289 -16.25 24.28 -19.71
CA SER A 289 -16.79 25.63 -19.79
C SER A 289 -16.49 26.23 -21.16
N PRO A 290 -17.25 25.85 -22.22
CA PRO A 290 -17.03 26.35 -23.56
C PRO A 290 -17.03 27.88 -23.61
N GLY A 291 -15.99 28.46 -24.23
CA GLY A 291 -15.83 29.91 -24.33
C GLY A 291 -15.13 30.59 -23.15
N SER A 292 -14.74 29.85 -22.10
CA SER A 292 -13.89 30.38 -21.04
C SER A 292 -12.53 30.83 -21.57
N VAL A 293 -12.00 31.92 -21.03
CA VAL A 293 -10.64 32.38 -21.32
C VAL A 293 -9.64 31.45 -20.61
N HIS A 294 -8.64 30.96 -21.35
CA HIS A 294 -7.55 30.19 -20.73
C HIS A 294 -6.69 31.10 -19.86
N LYS A 295 -6.32 30.59 -18.68
CA LYS A 295 -5.52 31.34 -17.72
C LYS A 295 -4.15 31.73 -18.28
N ASP A 296 -3.73 32.95 -18.01
CA ASP A 296 -2.41 33.47 -18.34
C ASP A 296 -1.36 32.99 -17.33
N VAL A 297 -0.52 32.03 -17.74
CA VAL A 297 0.57 31.44 -16.93
C VAL A 297 1.55 32.46 -16.34
N ARG A 298 1.58 33.70 -16.85
CA ARG A 298 2.45 34.79 -16.38
C ARG A 298 1.87 35.56 -15.20
N HIS A 299 0.55 35.72 -15.18
CA HIS A 299 -0.14 36.72 -14.37
C HIS A 299 -1.29 36.14 -13.52
N GLU A 300 -1.62 34.87 -13.71
CA GLU A 300 -2.67 34.21 -12.94
C GLU A 300 -2.13 33.06 -12.08
N PRO A 301 -2.83 32.72 -10.98
CA PRO A 301 -2.52 31.53 -10.20
C PRO A 301 -2.81 30.22 -10.96
N MET A 302 -1.81 29.33 -10.94
CA MET A 302 -1.79 28.10 -11.75
C MET A 302 -2.06 26.83 -10.94
N GLY A 303 -2.39 26.95 -9.65
CA GLY A 303 -2.74 25.82 -8.78
C GLY A 303 -1.73 24.69 -8.85
N GLU A 304 -2.18 23.48 -9.15
CA GLU A 304 -1.34 22.27 -9.20
C GLU A 304 -0.18 22.36 -10.20
N GLN A 305 -0.27 23.20 -11.23
CA GLN A 305 0.78 23.36 -12.25
C GLN A 305 1.89 24.32 -11.82
N ALA A 306 1.64 25.15 -10.79
CA ALA A 306 2.50 26.26 -10.43
C ALA A 306 3.93 25.84 -10.04
N PHE A 307 4.09 24.72 -9.30
CA PHE A 307 5.42 24.22 -8.95
C PHE A 307 6.22 23.77 -10.18
N GLY A 308 5.54 23.14 -11.15
CA GLY A 308 6.18 22.71 -12.38
C GLY A 308 6.62 23.90 -13.24
N LEU A 309 5.77 24.93 -13.36
CA LEU A 309 6.11 26.18 -14.04
C LEU A 309 7.27 26.90 -13.33
N LEU A 310 7.25 26.92 -11.99
CA LEU A 310 8.35 27.44 -11.19
C LEU A 310 9.66 26.71 -11.52
N CYS A 311 9.66 25.37 -11.56
CA CYS A 311 10.86 24.58 -11.90
C CYS A 311 11.39 24.91 -13.31
N VAL A 312 10.50 25.01 -14.31
CA VAL A 312 10.90 25.32 -15.70
C VAL A 312 11.45 26.74 -15.84
N ALA A 313 10.91 27.68 -15.07
CA ALA A 313 11.38 29.07 -15.03
C ALA A 313 12.71 29.22 -14.27
N GLN A 314 13.26 28.17 -13.66
CA GLN A 314 14.59 28.19 -13.03
C GLN A 314 15.65 27.75 -14.03
N GLN A 315 16.58 28.65 -14.39
CA GLN A 315 17.74 28.35 -15.23
C GLN A 315 19.02 28.62 -14.45
N GLY A 316 19.85 27.60 -14.25
CA GLY A 316 21.09 27.72 -13.47
C GLY A 316 20.87 28.23 -12.04
N GLY A 317 19.72 27.91 -11.43
CA GLY A 317 19.34 28.37 -10.09
C GLY A 317 18.84 29.81 -10.01
N LYS A 318 18.58 30.47 -11.14
CA LYS A 318 17.99 31.81 -11.21
C LYS A 318 16.61 31.76 -11.85
N PHE A 319 15.67 32.50 -11.27
CA PHE A 319 14.33 32.66 -11.82
C PHE A 319 14.37 33.56 -13.07
N VAL A 320 13.85 33.05 -14.19
CA VAL A 320 13.80 33.72 -15.49
C VAL A 320 12.33 33.84 -15.92
N PRO A 321 11.66 34.96 -15.59
CA PRO A 321 10.25 35.18 -15.92
C PRO A 321 9.95 35.10 -17.42
N GLY A 322 10.94 35.41 -18.28
CA GLY A 322 10.81 35.34 -19.74
C GLY A 322 10.35 33.97 -20.26
N ILE A 323 10.71 32.88 -19.57
CA ILE A 323 10.29 31.53 -19.94
C ILE A 323 8.77 31.34 -19.82
N LEU A 324 8.13 32.04 -18.88
CA LEU A 324 6.67 32.06 -18.75
C LEU A 324 6.02 32.81 -19.91
N ASN A 325 6.67 33.86 -20.42
CA ASN A 325 6.21 34.54 -21.63
C ASN A 325 6.26 33.61 -22.84
N ASP A 326 7.38 32.91 -23.01
CA ASP A 326 7.53 31.94 -24.10
C ASP A 326 6.47 30.83 -23.98
N MET A 327 6.25 30.30 -22.77
CA MET A 327 5.22 29.28 -22.50
C MET A 327 3.81 29.77 -22.85
N TYR A 328 3.48 31.01 -22.51
CA TYR A 328 2.18 31.61 -22.85
C TYR A 328 2.00 31.71 -24.38
N GLN A 329 3.03 32.17 -25.10
CA GLN A 329 3.00 32.26 -26.56
C GLN A 329 2.89 30.88 -27.21
N ASP A 330 3.64 29.90 -26.72
CA ASP A 330 3.62 28.53 -27.22
C ASP A 330 2.29 27.81 -26.90
N ALA A 331 1.61 28.18 -25.81
CA ALA A 331 0.30 27.65 -25.43
C ALA A 331 -0.86 28.22 -26.28
N ALA A 332 -0.76 29.46 -26.76
CA ALA A 332 -1.84 30.14 -27.46
C ALA A 332 -2.39 29.38 -28.70
N PRO A 333 -1.56 28.78 -29.58
CA PRO A 333 -2.06 27.99 -30.72
C PRO A 333 -2.91 26.78 -30.32
N HIS A 334 -2.72 26.22 -29.11
CA HIS A 334 -3.48 25.06 -28.65
C HIS A 334 -4.95 25.40 -28.41
N VAL A 335 -5.26 26.61 -27.94
CA VAL A 335 -6.62 27.07 -27.64
C VAL A 335 -7.52 27.01 -28.87
N ALA A 336 -7.04 27.51 -30.01
CA ALA A 336 -7.81 27.53 -31.26
C ALA A 336 -8.10 26.10 -31.77
N VAL A 337 -7.08 25.24 -31.79
CA VAL A 337 -7.20 23.86 -32.27
C VAL A 337 -8.11 23.03 -31.37
N ILE A 338 -7.96 23.15 -30.05
CA ILE A 338 -8.79 22.43 -29.08
C ILE A 338 -10.25 22.86 -29.22
N ASN A 339 -10.54 24.17 -29.34
CA ASN A 339 -11.91 24.66 -29.57
C ASN A 339 -12.51 24.11 -30.87
N GLU A 340 -11.75 24.10 -31.96
CA GLU A 340 -12.21 23.54 -33.25
C GLU A 340 -12.62 22.06 -33.10
N VAL A 341 -11.82 21.29 -32.36
CA VAL A 341 -12.10 19.85 -32.13
C VAL A 341 -13.28 19.66 -31.20
N LEU A 342 -13.37 20.41 -30.10
CA LEU A 342 -14.49 20.35 -29.17
C LEU A 342 -15.82 20.71 -29.85
N ALA A 343 -15.80 21.63 -30.82
CA ALA A 343 -16.99 21.97 -31.61
C ALA A 343 -17.58 20.76 -32.38
N ARG A 344 -16.76 19.77 -32.75
CA ARG A 344 -17.21 18.51 -33.37
C ARG A 344 -17.99 17.63 -32.39
N TYR A 345 -17.75 17.79 -31.10
CA TYR A 345 -18.37 17.01 -30.03
C TYR A 345 -19.39 17.81 -29.21
N LYS A 346 -19.85 18.97 -29.68
CA LYS A 346 -20.77 19.87 -28.95
C LYS A 346 -22.11 19.24 -28.50
N HIS A 347 -22.52 18.14 -29.14
CA HIS A 347 -23.73 17.39 -28.81
C HIS A 347 -23.46 16.12 -27.98
N HIS A 348 -22.20 15.82 -27.67
CA HIS A 348 -21.80 14.67 -26.88
C HIS A 348 -21.71 15.04 -25.40
N LYS A 349 -21.89 14.05 -24.53
CA LYS A 349 -21.47 14.17 -23.12
C LYS A 349 -19.97 13.95 -23.04
N LEU A 350 -19.23 14.97 -22.62
CA LEU A 350 -17.77 14.91 -22.48
C LEU A 350 -17.40 14.47 -21.06
N LEU A 351 -16.57 13.43 -20.97
CA LEU A 351 -15.95 12.98 -19.72
C LEU A 351 -14.45 13.25 -19.82
N ILE A 352 -13.89 13.97 -18.85
CA ILE A 352 -12.47 14.31 -18.81
C ILE A 352 -11.77 13.49 -17.73
N GLU A 353 -10.61 12.96 -18.08
CA GLU A 353 -9.82 12.08 -17.22
C GLU A 353 -10.55 10.81 -16.70
N PRO A 354 -11.45 10.14 -17.45
CA PRO A 354 -12.10 8.93 -16.95
C PRO A 354 -11.10 7.78 -16.80
N THR A 355 -11.19 7.06 -15.66
CA THR A 355 -10.29 5.95 -15.30
C THR A 355 -11.00 4.61 -15.41
N TYR A 356 -10.31 3.60 -15.95
CA TYR A 356 -10.82 2.23 -16.14
C TYR A 356 -9.77 1.17 -15.79
N PHE A 357 -10.24 0.00 -15.34
CA PHE A 357 -9.44 -1.19 -15.02
C PHE A 357 -9.86 -2.36 -15.92
N SER A 358 -8.89 -3.18 -16.34
CA SER A 358 -9.14 -4.42 -17.08
C SER A 358 -8.28 -5.54 -16.52
N THR A 359 -8.93 -6.49 -15.85
CA THR A 359 -8.32 -7.77 -15.47
C THR A 359 -8.17 -8.70 -16.67
N ARG A 360 -8.98 -8.51 -17.73
CA ARG A 360 -8.87 -9.27 -18.99
C ARG A 360 -7.50 -9.09 -19.67
N PHE A 361 -6.96 -7.87 -19.64
CA PHE A 361 -5.68 -7.54 -20.29
C PHE A 361 -4.57 -7.18 -19.28
N GLY A 362 -4.89 -7.16 -17.98
CA GLY A 362 -3.97 -6.73 -16.94
C GLY A 362 -3.49 -5.30 -17.12
N LEU A 363 -4.43 -4.39 -17.42
CA LEU A 363 -4.19 -2.98 -17.72
C LEU A 363 -5.05 -2.07 -16.83
N HIS A 364 -4.54 -0.86 -16.58
CA HIS A 364 -5.35 0.27 -16.15
C HIS A 364 -4.95 1.53 -16.91
N GLY A 365 -5.83 2.52 -16.95
CA GLY A 365 -5.52 3.77 -17.65
C GLY A 365 -6.52 4.88 -17.36
N ARG A 366 -6.05 6.11 -17.58
CA ARG A 366 -6.82 7.35 -17.49
C ARG A 366 -6.76 8.02 -18.87
N LEU A 367 -7.90 8.17 -19.52
CA LEU A 367 -8.00 8.78 -20.85
C LEU A 367 -8.07 10.30 -20.70
N ASP A 368 -7.57 11.09 -21.65
CA ASP A 368 -7.73 12.55 -21.58
C ASP A 368 -9.21 12.96 -21.74
N MET A 369 -9.88 12.50 -22.81
CA MET A 369 -11.30 12.76 -23.04
C MET A 369 -12.05 11.56 -23.64
N LEU A 370 -13.26 11.31 -23.14
CA LEU A 370 -14.23 10.39 -23.72
C LEU A 370 -15.51 11.14 -24.07
N ALA A 371 -15.88 11.16 -25.35
CA ALA A 371 -17.11 11.79 -25.83
C ALA A 371 -18.19 10.73 -26.09
N GLN A 372 -19.28 10.78 -25.32
CA GLN A 372 -20.38 9.81 -25.39
C GLN A 372 -21.56 10.38 -26.17
N ASP A 373 -22.09 9.59 -27.11
CA ASP A 373 -23.31 9.95 -27.83
C ASP A 373 -24.53 9.78 -26.90
N PRO A 374 -25.37 10.81 -26.68
CA PRO A 374 -26.55 10.69 -25.83
C PRO A 374 -27.65 9.78 -26.42
N ALA A 375 -27.68 9.61 -27.75
CA ALA A 375 -28.66 8.79 -28.46
C ALA A 375 -28.21 7.33 -28.61
N GLU A 376 -26.89 7.08 -28.67
CA GLU A 376 -26.31 5.74 -28.80
C GLU A 376 -25.34 5.45 -27.64
N ASP A 377 -25.83 4.83 -26.56
CA ASP A 377 -25.00 4.56 -25.37
C ASP A 377 -23.72 3.78 -25.68
N ARG A 378 -23.72 2.90 -26.70
CA ARG A 378 -22.53 2.13 -27.10
C ARG A 378 -21.48 2.95 -27.88
N ARG A 379 -21.86 4.10 -28.44
CA ARG A 379 -20.98 4.98 -29.23
C ARG A 379 -20.18 5.87 -28.28
N LYS A 380 -18.94 5.49 -28.02
CA LYS A 380 -18.01 6.19 -27.11
C LYS A 380 -16.73 6.52 -27.85
N ASN A 381 -16.47 7.81 -28.11
CA ASN A 381 -15.32 8.26 -28.89
C ASN A 381 -14.16 8.67 -27.97
N ILE A 382 -12.96 8.15 -28.24
CA ILE A 382 -11.74 8.48 -27.47
C ILE A 382 -11.02 9.64 -28.15
N VAL A 383 -10.58 10.62 -27.35
CA VAL A 383 -9.67 11.68 -27.79
C VAL A 383 -8.50 11.78 -26.81
N GLU A 384 -7.30 11.43 -27.28
CA GLU A 384 -6.04 11.55 -26.53
C GLU A 384 -5.27 12.79 -27.01
N LEU A 385 -4.87 13.67 -26.08
CA LEU A 385 -4.19 14.92 -26.39
C LEU A 385 -2.67 14.72 -26.49
N LYS A 386 -2.05 15.32 -27.52
CA LYS A 386 -0.59 15.44 -27.64
C LYS A 386 -0.21 16.86 -28.04
N SER A 387 0.55 17.55 -27.19
CA SER A 387 1.01 18.93 -27.42
C SER A 387 2.32 19.03 -28.20
N GLY A 388 3.04 17.91 -28.36
CA GLY A 388 4.39 17.86 -28.93
C GLY A 388 4.44 17.92 -30.47
N SER A 389 5.56 17.44 -31.03
CA SER A 389 5.75 17.33 -32.48
C SER A 389 4.73 16.38 -33.11
N VAL A 390 4.29 16.72 -34.32
CA VAL A 390 3.34 15.92 -35.09
C VAL A 390 4.11 15.11 -36.13
N PRO A 391 3.81 13.81 -36.34
CA PRO A 391 4.44 13.04 -37.40
C PRO A 391 3.89 13.48 -38.77
N GLY A 392 4.70 13.33 -39.83
CA GLY A 392 4.21 13.57 -41.20
C GLY A 392 3.08 12.61 -41.56
N LEU A 393 2.16 13.03 -42.44
CA LEU A 393 0.98 12.23 -42.81
C LEU A 393 1.30 10.86 -43.40
N ASN A 394 2.47 10.71 -44.06
CA ASN A 394 2.91 9.45 -44.66
C ASN A 394 3.63 8.52 -43.66
N TYR A 395 3.91 8.99 -42.44
CA TYR A 395 4.56 8.19 -41.41
C TYR A 395 3.52 7.46 -40.56
N ASN A 396 3.45 6.13 -40.66
CA ASN A 396 2.64 5.26 -39.79
C ASN A 396 1.20 5.78 -39.61
N ASP A 397 0.51 6.00 -40.72
CA ASP A 397 -0.86 6.55 -40.79
C ASP A 397 -1.00 7.95 -40.16
N GLY A 398 0.09 8.71 -40.09
CA GLY A 398 0.16 10.01 -39.45
C GLY A 398 0.19 9.94 -37.92
N LEU A 399 0.65 8.84 -37.31
CA LEU A 399 0.69 8.65 -35.85
C LEU A 399 2.06 8.18 -35.35
N TRP A 400 2.52 8.74 -34.22
CA TRP A 400 3.67 8.17 -33.51
C TRP A 400 3.32 6.78 -32.95
N GLN A 401 4.28 5.85 -32.97
CA GLN A 401 4.04 4.46 -32.55
C GLN A 401 3.59 4.35 -31.08
N ASN A 402 4.22 5.11 -30.17
CA ASN A 402 3.79 5.18 -28.77
C ASN A 402 2.35 5.69 -28.62
N ASN A 403 1.96 6.74 -29.34
CA ASN A 403 0.61 7.27 -29.26
C ASN A 403 -0.42 6.24 -29.80
N LYS A 404 -0.06 5.53 -30.87
CA LYS A 404 -0.87 4.43 -31.45
C LYS A 404 -1.05 3.29 -30.43
N ALA A 405 0.04 2.88 -29.78
CA ALA A 405 0.03 1.90 -28.69
C ALA A 405 -0.85 2.32 -27.51
N GLN A 406 -0.76 3.58 -27.09
CA GLN A 406 -1.55 4.12 -25.96
C GLN A 406 -3.05 4.08 -26.24
N ILE A 407 -3.49 4.54 -27.42
CA ILE A 407 -4.91 4.46 -27.80
C ILE A 407 -5.38 3.01 -27.93
N GLN A 408 -4.54 2.12 -28.47
CA GLN A 408 -4.89 0.71 -28.57
C GLN A 408 -5.11 0.08 -27.17
N CYS A 409 -4.31 0.46 -26.17
CA CYS A 409 -4.54 0.07 -24.78
C CYS A 409 -5.90 0.59 -24.27
N TYR A 410 -6.25 1.85 -24.56
CA TYR A 410 -7.54 2.41 -24.15
C TYR A 410 -8.73 1.72 -24.81
N ASN A 411 -8.61 1.34 -26.08
CA ASN A 411 -9.61 0.51 -26.74
C ASN A 411 -9.81 -0.83 -26.01
N MET A 412 -8.73 -1.49 -25.60
CA MET A 412 -8.78 -2.74 -24.84
C MET A 412 -9.39 -2.57 -23.43
N LEU A 413 -9.10 -1.45 -22.75
CA LEU A 413 -9.74 -1.10 -21.48
C LEU A 413 -11.25 -0.90 -21.63
N LEU A 414 -11.66 -0.11 -22.62
CA LEU A 414 -13.08 0.15 -22.87
C LEU A 414 -13.81 -1.08 -23.42
N GLU A 415 -13.16 -1.97 -24.18
CA GLU A 415 -13.73 -3.25 -24.59
C GLU A 415 -14.08 -4.11 -23.37
N SER A 416 -13.22 -4.11 -22.36
CA SER A 416 -13.45 -4.86 -21.12
C SER A 416 -14.61 -4.28 -20.29
N THR A 417 -14.75 -2.95 -20.29
CA THR A 417 -15.77 -2.23 -19.51
C THR A 417 -17.13 -2.18 -20.24
N PHE A 418 -17.09 -1.96 -21.55
CA PHE A 418 -18.24 -1.77 -22.43
C PHE A 418 -18.20 -2.75 -23.61
N PRO A 419 -18.56 -4.04 -23.41
CA PRO A 419 -18.60 -5.01 -24.49
C PRO A 419 -19.46 -4.55 -25.66
N GLY A 420 -18.92 -4.61 -26.88
CA GLY A 420 -19.60 -4.14 -28.09
C GLY A 420 -19.58 -2.61 -28.28
N ARG A 421 -18.69 -1.89 -27.60
CA ARG A 421 -18.42 -0.46 -27.84
C ARG A 421 -18.16 -0.20 -29.33
N SER A 422 -18.76 0.87 -29.85
CA SER A 422 -18.44 1.47 -31.15
C SER A 422 -17.90 2.89 -30.96
N GLY A 423 -17.29 3.47 -31.99
CA GLY A 423 -16.86 4.86 -31.99
C GLY A 423 -15.40 5.06 -32.36
N ASP A 424 -15.08 6.32 -32.63
CA ASP A 424 -13.78 6.71 -33.15
C ASP A 424 -12.74 6.74 -32.03
N SER A 425 -11.49 6.47 -32.39
CA SER A 425 -10.36 6.50 -31.47
C SER A 425 -9.29 7.40 -32.07
N ALA A 426 -9.14 8.60 -31.53
CA ALA A 426 -8.38 9.65 -32.18
C ALA A 426 -7.30 10.26 -31.27
N ILE A 427 -6.21 10.68 -31.91
CA ILE A 427 -5.16 11.50 -31.29
C ILE A 427 -5.40 12.95 -31.73
N LEU A 428 -5.49 13.84 -30.76
CA LEU A 428 -5.53 15.28 -30.96
C LEU A 428 -4.12 15.87 -30.84
N TYR A 429 -3.52 16.19 -31.98
CA TYR A 429 -2.29 16.98 -32.03
C TYR A 429 -2.63 18.47 -31.94
N SER A 430 -2.56 19.03 -30.73
CA SER A 430 -3.06 20.38 -30.45
C SER A 430 -2.13 21.50 -30.90
N ASN A 431 -0.89 21.21 -31.30
CA ASN A 431 0.01 22.24 -31.81
C ASN A 431 -0.37 22.66 -33.24
N GLY A 432 -1.13 23.76 -33.36
CA GLY A 432 -1.64 24.30 -34.62
C GLY A 432 -0.59 24.64 -35.68
N SER A 433 0.62 25.00 -35.26
CA SER A 433 1.70 25.36 -36.18
C SER A 433 2.31 24.16 -36.92
N LYS A 434 2.01 22.92 -36.49
CA LYS A 434 2.71 21.71 -36.94
C LYS A 434 1.79 20.59 -37.43
N ASN A 435 0.47 20.80 -37.52
CA ASN A 435 -0.49 19.70 -37.69
C ASN A 435 -0.99 19.47 -39.14
N ASP A 436 -0.41 20.14 -40.14
CA ASP A 436 -0.78 20.07 -41.57
C ASP A 436 -2.29 20.28 -41.84
N GLY A 437 -2.98 21.04 -40.98
CA GLY A 437 -4.43 21.25 -41.06
C GLY A 437 -5.27 20.02 -40.67
N LYS A 438 -4.64 18.96 -40.13
CA LYS A 438 -5.28 17.71 -39.68
C LYS A 438 -4.91 17.41 -38.22
N PRO A 439 -5.47 18.17 -37.25
CA PRO A 439 -5.16 18.00 -35.83
C PRO A 439 -5.66 16.68 -35.24
N LEU A 440 -6.83 16.23 -35.67
CA LEU A 440 -7.48 15.02 -35.16
C LEU A 440 -7.20 13.85 -36.11
N ARG A 441 -6.52 12.81 -35.63
CA ARG A 441 -6.08 11.66 -36.45
C ARG A 441 -6.56 10.35 -35.85
N ASN A 442 -7.29 9.56 -36.64
CA ASN A 442 -7.90 8.31 -36.19
C ASN A 442 -6.90 7.14 -36.22
N HIS A 443 -7.03 6.26 -35.24
CA HIS A 443 -6.37 4.96 -35.19
C HIS A 443 -7.38 3.84 -35.48
N ALA A 444 -7.08 2.98 -36.45
CA ALA A 444 -7.84 1.78 -36.72
C ALA A 444 -7.31 0.61 -35.87
N GLU A 445 -8.22 -0.12 -35.21
CA GLU A 445 -7.81 -1.24 -34.36
C GLU A 445 -7.04 -2.32 -35.14
N SER A 446 -6.00 -2.88 -34.50
CA SER A 446 -5.16 -3.92 -35.09
C SER A 446 -5.00 -5.08 -34.12
N VAL A 447 -5.30 -6.31 -34.58
CA VAL A 447 -5.04 -7.54 -33.82
C VAL A 447 -3.55 -7.71 -33.57
N GLN A 448 -2.69 -7.38 -34.55
CA GLN A 448 -1.24 -7.47 -34.38
C GLN A 448 -0.75 -6.57 -33.24
N LEU A 449 -1.20 -5.31 -33.21
CA LEU A 449 -0.78 -4.38 -32.15
C LEU A 449 -1.28 -4.83 -30.76
N ARG A 450 -2.49 -5.43 -30.68
CA ARG A 450 -2.98 -6.03 -29.42
C ARG A 450 -2.03 -7.12 -28.92
N GLN A 451 -1.54 -7.98 -29.80
CA GLN A 451 -0.61 -9.04 -29.43
C GLN A 451 0.78 -8.49 -29.07
N GLU A 452 1.29 -7.50 -29.81
CA GLU A 452 2.55 -6.80 -29.51
C GLU A 452 2.53 -6.18 -28.10
N LEU A 453 1.43 -5.50 -27.76
CA LEU A 453 1.21 -4.94 -26.44
C LEU A 453 1.16 -6.00 -25.33
N MET A 454 0.45 -7.10 -25.56
CA MET A 454 0.32 -8.16 -24.55
C MET A 454 1.62 -8.94 -24.37
N THR A 455 2.37 -9.20 -25.44
CA THR A 455 3.72 -9.78 -25.35
C THR A 455 4.65 -8.87 -24.54
N LEU A 456 4.68 -7.57 -24.84
CA LEU A 456 5.46 -6.59 -24.10
C LEU A 456 5.07 -6.52 -22.62
N ARG A 457 3.78 -6.45 -22.34
CA ARG A 457 3.25 -6.43 -20.98
C ARG A 457 3.61 -7.70 -20.21
N ASN A 458 3.49 -8.87 -20.82
CA ASN A 458 3.87 -10.14 -20.18
C ASN A 458 5.36 -10.17 -19.85
N LEU A 459 6.23 -9.72 -20.77
CA LEU A 459 7.66 -9.64 -20.49
C LEU A 459 7.97 -8.65 -19.36
N ILE A 460 7.29 -7.52 -19.28
CA ILE A 460 7.43 -6.56 -18.18
C ILE A 460 7.05 -7.20 -16.84
N VAL A 461 5.89 -7.85 -16.77
CA VAL A 461 5.41 -8.51 -15.54
C VAL A 461 6.38 -9.62 -15.09
N LEU A 462 6.84 -10.44 -16.04
CA LEU A 462 7.84 -11.48 -15.76
C LEU A 462 9.15 -10.88 -15.24
N ASN A 463 9.60 -9.74 -15.77
CA ASN A 463 10.79 -9.06 -15.27
C ASN A 463 10.58 -8.48 -13.87
N ASP A 464 9.40 -7.94 -13.57
CA ASP A 464 9.08 -7.44 -12.22
C ASP A 464 9.08 -8.58 -11.20
N PHE A 465 8.55 -9.76 -11.56
CA PHE A 465 8.60 -10.94 -10.71
C PHE A 465 10.03 -11.45 -10.54
N LEU A 466 10.81 -11.48 -11.62
CA LEU A 466 12.22 -11.85 -11.55
C LEU A 466 13.05 -10.83 -10.76
N LEU A 467 12.69 -9.54 -10.78
CA LEU A 467 13.33 -8.50 -9.99
C LEU A 467 13.10 -8.72 -8.50
N ALA A 468 11.93 -9.23 -8.12
CA ALA A 468 11.59 -9.58 -6.75
C ALA A 468 12.34 -10.82 -6.23
N GLU A 469 12.70 -11.75 -7.10
CA GLU A 469 13.34 -13.03 -6.75
C GLU A 469 14.87 -13.01 -6.94
N CYS A 470 15.35 -12.41 -8.02
CA CYS A 470 16.73 -12.44 -8.48
C CYS A 470 17.11 -11.09 -9.15
N PRO A 471 17.20 -9.99 -8.37
CA PRO A 471 17.41 -8.65 -8.88
C PRO A 471 18.59 -8.52 -9.85
N GLU A 472 19.69 -9.21 -9.58
CA GLU A 472 20.93 -9.19 -10.36
C GLU A 472 20.74 -9.59 -11.82
N LYS A 473 19.85 -10.55 -12.12
CA LYS A 473 19.57 -10.98 -13.50
C LYS A 473 18.85 -9.90 -14.29
N VAL A 474 17.98 -9.14 -13.64
CA VAL A 474 17.20 -8.06 -14.28
C VAL A 474 18.03 -6.78 -14.38
N LEU A 475 18.74 -6.42 -13.31
CA LEU A 475 19.57 -5.21 -13.26
C LEU A 475 20.74 -5.27 -14.27
N GLY A 476 21.22 -6.45 -14.65
CA GLY A 476 22.20 -6.62 -15.72
C GLY A 476 21.74 -6.07 -17.09
N ARG A 477 20.43 -5.87 -17.28
CA ARG A 477 19.87 -5.29 -18.52
C ARG A 477 20.12 -3.79 -18.66
N PHE A 478 20.54 -3.12 -17.59
CA PHE A 478 21.02 -1.73 -17.68
C PHE A 478 22.34 -1.57 -18.42
N ASN A 479 22.95 -2.66 -18.92
CA ASN A 479 24.10 -2.55 -19.82
C ASN A 479 23.71 -1.75 -21.10
N PRO A 480 24.31 -0.57 -21.36
CA PRO A 480 23.98 0.27 -22.50
C PRO A 480 24.11 -0.41 -23.87
N GLU A 481 25.04 -1.36 -24.01
CA GLU A 481 25.25 -2.09 -25.26
C GLU A 481 24.10 -3.06 -25.57
N LYS A 482 23.43 -3.60 -24.53
CA LYS A 482 22.38 -4.62 -24.64
C LYS A 482 20.98 -4.10 -24.31
N PHE A 483 20.86 -2.84 -23.90
CA PHE A 483 19.59 -2.29 -23.42
C PHE A 483 18.55 -2.09 -24.54
N GLY A 484 18.97 -1.96 -25.79
CA GLY A 484 18.08 -1.73 -26.95
C GLY A 484 17.86 -0.24 -27.25
N ALA A 485 17.02 0.05 -28.25
CA ALA A 485 16.78 1.42 -28.70
C ALA A 485 16.07 2.29 -27.64
N ARG A 486 16.41 3.59 -27.61
CA ARG A 486 15.98 4.55 -26.57
C ARG A 486 16.23 5.99 -26.99
N ALA A 487 15.58 6.92 -26.29
CA ALA A 487 15.81 8.36 -26.47
C ALA A 487 17.11 8.84 -25.78
N GLN A 488 17.62 10.01 -26.17
CA GLN A 488 18.84 10.59 -25.58
C GLN A 488 18.73 10.81 -24.07
N PHE A 489 17.60 11.31 -23.58
CA PHE A 489 17.41 11.53 -22.15
C PHE A 489 17.38 10.21 -21.35
N ASP A 490 17.07 9.09 -22.00
CA ASP A 490 17.12 7.76 -21.39
C ASP A 490 18.55 7.22 -21.41
N GLU A 491 19.35 7.57 -22.41
CA GLU A 491 20.78 7.27 -22.44
C GLU A 491 21.51 7.85 -21.22
N GLU A 492 21.28 9.13 -20.90
CA GLU A 492 21.92 9.79 -19.76
C GLU A 492 21.58 9.11 -18.43
N ALA A 493 20.29 8.81 -18.22
CA ALA A 493 19.83 8.11 -17.02
C ALA A 493 20.39 6.68 -16.93
N LEU A 494 20.38 5.96 -18.05
CA LEU A 494 20.92 4.60 -18.17
C LEU A 494 22.41 4.56 -17.83
N GLN A 495 23.19 5.48 -18.40
CA GLN A 495 24.63 5.59 -18.15
C GLN A 495 24.91 5.95 -16.69
N GLY A 496 24.16 6.89 -16.11
CA GLY A 496 24.29 7.24 -14.70
C GLY A 496 24.10 6.05 -13.77
N ILE A 497 23.04 5.26 -13.99
CA ILE A 497 22.75 4.05 -13.19
C ILE A 497 23.79 2.96 -13.45
N TRP A 498 24.14 2.70 -14.71
CA TRP A 498 25.11 1.67 -15.08
C TRP A 498 26.50 1.95 -14.51
N ASN A 499 26.99 3.18 -14.64
CA ASN A 499 28.26 3.61 -14.08
C ASN A 499 28.23 3.56 -12.55
N GLY A 500 27.12 3.99 -11.93
CA GLY A 500 26.92 3.86 -10.49
C GLY A 500 27.07 2.41 -10.02
N MET A 501 26.44 1.44 -10.69
CA MET A 501 26.56 0.02 -10.36
C MET A 501 27.97 -0.53 -10.59
N ARG A 502 28.63 -0.17 -11.70
CA ARG A 502 29.99 -0.66 -12.02
C ARG A 502 31.07 -0.13 -11.08
N ASN A 503 30.91 1.11 -10.61
CA ASN A 503 31.88 1.79 -9.75
C ASN A 503 31.58 1.61 -8.25
N SER A 504 30.50 0.90 -7.92
CA SER A 504 30.12 0.61 -6.53
C SER A 504 31.04 -0.45 -5.92
N ALA A 505 31.37 -0.30 -4.64
CA ALA A 505 32.04 -1.37 -3.91
C ALA A 505 31.08 -2.58 -3.74
N PRO A 506 31.60 -3.80 -3.52
CA PRO A 506 30.77 -5.01 -3.47
C PRO A 506 29.60 -4.93 -2.49
N HIS A 507 29.81 -4.34 -1.31
CA HIS A 507 28.78 -4.14 -0.29
C HIS A 507 27.69 -3.16 -0.73
N GLU A 508 28.05 -2.08 -1.44
CA GLU A 508 27.09 -1.08 -1.94
C GLU A 508 26.20 -1.70 -3.02
N LEU A 509 26.78 -2.53 -3.89
CA LEU A 509 26.04 -3.21 -4.94
C LEU A 509 25.14 -4.32 -4.38
N LYS A 510 25.58 -5.05 -3.35
CA LYS A 510 24.74 -6.03 -2.63
C LYS A 510 23.57 -5.34 -1.94
N TYR A 511 23.84 -4.27 -1.19
CA TYR A 511 22.82 -3.44 -0.55
C TYR A 511 21.78 -2.95 -1.57
N PHE A 512 22.23 -2.40 -2.71
CA PHE A 512 21.34 -1.93 -3.77
C PHE A 512 20.45 -3.05 -4.31
N ARG A 513 21.02 -4.22 -4.63
CA ARG A 513 20.28 -5.38 -5.16
C ARG A 513 19.23 -5.89 -4.16
N ASP A 514 19.61 -6.04 -2.90
CA ASP A 514 18.73 -6.57 -1.86
C ASP A 514 17.54 -5.65 -1.61
N PHE A 515 17.78 -4.33 -1.52
CA PHE A 515 16.70 -3.35 -1.38
C PHE A 515 15.84 -3.22 -2.64
N VAL A 516 16.42 -3.36 -3.84
CA VAL A 516 15.63 -3.43 -5.09
C VAL A 516 14.70 -4.64 -5.08
N GLY A 517 15.21 -5.82 -4.69
CA GLY A 517 14.38 -7.02 -4.55
C GLY A 517 13.29 -6.87 -3.48
N PHE A 518 13.64 -6.25 -2.35
CA PHE A 518 12.69 -5.91 -1.29
C PHE A 518 11.56 -4.99 -1.78
N VAL A 519 11.89 -3.91 -2.49
CA VAL A 519 10.88 -2.97 -3.02
C VAL A 519 10.01 -3.67 -4.06
N ALA A 520 10.58 -4.52 -4.91
CA ALA A 520 9.83 -5.30 -5.89
C ALA A 520 8.85 -6.28 -5.24
N ARG A 521 9.25 -6.94 -4.13
CA ARG A 521 8.36 -7.81 -3.35
C ARG A 521 7.24 -7.03 -2.64
N GLU A 522 7.52 -5.86 -2.06
CA GLU A 522 6.45 -5.01 -1.50
C GLU A 522 5.48 -4.52 -2.60
N GLN A 523 5.99 -4.07 -3.75
CA GLN A 523 5.15 -3.61 -4.86
C GLN A 523 4.25 -4.75 -5.38
N ARG A 524 4.81 -5.95 -5.55
CA ARG A 524 4.05 -7.15 -5.94
C ARG A 524 2.96 -7.46 -4.92
N THR A 525 3.31 -7.49 -3.63
CA THR A 525 2.36 -7.77 -2.53
C THR A 525 1.26 -6.71 -2.48
N ALA A 526 1.59 -5.43 -2.67
CA ALA A 526 0.61 -4.36 -2.71
C ALA A 526 -0.36 -4.47 -3.89
N LYS A 527 0.12 -4.95 -5.06
CA LYS A 527 -0.72 -5.14 -6.25
C LYS A 527 -1.64 -6.34 -6.16
N ILE A 528 -1.10 -7.51 -5.89
CA ILE A 528 -1.85 -8.79 -6.04
C ILE A 528 -2.10 -9.53 -4.71
N GLY A 529 -1.66 -8.94 -3.59
CA GLY A 529 -1.76 -9.51 -2.26
C GLY A 529 -0.58 -10.40 -1.90
N SER A 530 -0.55 -10.84 -0.65
CA SER A 530 0.28 -11.95 -0.19
C SER A 530 -0.57 -12.88 0.65
N ASP A 531 -0.45 -14.17 0.35
CA ASP A 531 -1.08 -15.21 1.14
C ASP A 531 -0.17 -15.75 2.25
N GLU A 532 1.11 -15.34 2.27
CA GLU A 532 2.08 -15.76 3.29
C GLU A 532 1.91 -15.03 4.61
N VAL A 533 1.49 -13.76 4.53
CA VAL A 533 1.14 -12.94 5.69
C VAL A 533 -0.38 -12.82 5.73
N GLU A 534 -0.99 -13.50 6.69
CA GLU A 534 -2.44 -13.56 6.86
C GLU A 534 -3.04 -12.14 6.92
N GLY A 535 -4.03 -11.85 6.08
CA GLY A 535 -4.70 -10.55 6.06
C GLY A 535 -4.07 -9.50 5.14
N THR A 536 -3.28 -9.90 4.13
CA THR A 536 -2.68 -8.99 3.13
C THR A 536 -3.36 -9.11 1.75
N PRO A 537 -4.58 -8.58 1.57
CA PRO A 537 -5.42 -8.81 0.38
C PRO A 537 -4.88 -8.16 -0.92
N GLY A 538 -3.97 -7.17 -0.81
CA GLY A 538 -3.48 -6.38 -1.95
C GLY A 538 -4.58 -5.60 -2.68
N PHE A 539 -4.23 -4.92 -3.77
CA PHE A 539 -5.18 -4.13 -4.57
C PHE A 539 -6.13 -5.02 -5.37
N ALA A 540 -5.67 -6.18 -5.86
CA ALA A 540 -6.49 -7.12 -6.60
C ALA A 540 -7.69 -7.68 -5.82
N ALA A 541 -7.69 -7.60 -4.48
CA ALA A 541 -8.87 -7.90 -3.68
C ALA A 541 -10.10 -7.06 -4.04
N LEU A 542 -9.90 -5.91 -4.69
CA LEU A 542 -10.97 -5.11 -5.27
C LEU A 542 -11.91 -5.94 -6.17
N TRP A 543 -11.40 -6.93 -6.92
CA TRP A 543 -12.21 -7.81 -7.77
C TRP A 543 -12.08 -9.30 -7.43
N ARG A 544 -11.07 -9.70 -6.64
CA ARG A 544 -10.88 -11.11 -6.22
C ARG A 544 -11.70 -11.49 -4.99
N SER A 545 -11.95 -10.54 -4.07
CA SER A 545 -12.67 -10.82 -2.84
C SER A 545 -14.16 -10.56 -2.99
N ALA A 546 -15.00 -11.46 -2.46
CA ALA A 546 -16.44 -11.24 -2.45
C ALA A 546 -16.80 -10.05 -1.54
N ARG A 547 -17.86 -9.31 -1.90
CA ARG A 547 -18.33 -8.15 -1.15
C ARG A 547 -18.66 -8.46 0.31
N ALA A 548 -19.24 -9.62 0.58
CA ALA A 548 -19.54 -10.08 1.94
C ALA A 548 -18.28 -10.18 2.81
N ASP A 549 -17.19 -10.71 2.26
CA ASP A 549 -15.90 -10.83 2.97
C ASP A 549 -15.30 -9.45 3.24
N LYS A 550 -15.38 -8.55 2.26
CA LYS A 550 -14.95 -7.15 2.43
C LYS A 550 -15.76 -6.43 3.52
N ARG A 551 -17.06 -6.67 3.62
CA ARG A 551 -17.92 -6.13 4.69
C ARG A 551 -17.54 -6.69 6.06
N SER A 552 -17.27 -7.99 6.15
CA SER A 552 -16.86 -8.64 7.40
C SER A 552 -15.55 -8.07 7.98
N THR A 553 -14.68 -7.55 7.10
CA THR A 553 -13.39 -6.95 7.47
C THR A 553 -13.40 -5.42 7.46
N PHE A 554 -14.53 -4.78 7.14
CA PHE A 554 -14.70 -3.32 6.98
C PHE A 554 -13.77 -2.67 5.95
N SER A 555 -13.32 -3.43 4.94
CA SER A 555 -12.45 -2.92 3.87
C SER A 555 -13.20 -2.17 2.78
N ILE A 556 -14.53 -2.32 2.72
CA ILE A 556 -15.45 -1.63 1.82
C ILE A 556 -16.46 -0.83 2.63
N LEU A 557 -16.88 0.31 2.07
CA LEU A 557 -18.10 0.97 2.47
C LEU A 557 -19.06 1.01 1.27
N ASP A 558 -20.08 0.16 1.29
CA ASP A 558 -21.05 -0.03 0.22
C ASP A 558 -22.46 0.42 0.62
N TYR A 559 -23.41 0.28 -0.32
CA TYR A 559 -24.80 0.74 -0.21
C TYR A 559 -24.94 2.25 0.06
N LEU A 560 -23.97 3.03 -0.40
CA LEU A 560 -24.00 4.48 -0.31
C LEU A 560 -24.98 5.04 -1.35
N ARG A 561 -25.81 6.01 -0.97
CA ARG A 561 -26.75 6.66 -1.90
C ARG A 561 -26.35 8.11 -2.15
N PHE A 562 -26.37 8.52 -3.41
CA PHE A 562 -26.09 9.89 -3.77
C PHE A 562 -27.15 10.85 -3.21
N SER A 563 -26.69 11.93 -2.57
CA SER A 563 -27.55 13.01 -2.06
C SER A 563 -27.37 14.30 -2.86
N ARG A 564 -26.13 14.80 -2.94
CA ARG A 564 -25.82 16.05 -3.64
C ARG A 564 -24.39 16.07 -4.15
N LEU A 565 -24.16 16.89 -5.17
CA LEU A 565 -22.85 17.24 -5.70
C LEU A 565 -22.67 18.76 -5.53
N THR A 566 -21.53 19.19 -5.00
CA THR A 566 -21.19 20.61 -4.85
C THR A 566 -20.44 21.15 -6.08
N GLU A 567 -20.36 22.49 -6.22
CA GLU A 567 -19.53 23.15 -7.23
C GLU A 567 -18.04 22.84 -7.07
N SER A 568 -17.58 22.54 -5.86
CA SER A 568 -16.22 22.09 -5.55
C SER A 568 -15.97 20.61 -5.90
N SER A 569 -16.90 19.93 -6.59
CA SER A 569 -16.83 18.50 -6.92
C SER A 569 -16.78 17.58 -5.68
N GLU A 570 -17.47 17.98 -4.61
CA GLU A 570 -17.68 17.14 -3.44
C GLU A 570 -18.99 16.38 -3.58
N VAL A 571 -18.91 15.06 -3.47
CA VAL A 571 -20.03 14.14 -3.55
C VAL A 571 -20.46 13.79 -2.12
N HIS A 572 -21.70 14.13 -1.80
CA HIS A 572 -22.35 13.74 -0.56
C HIS A 572 -23.13 12.45 -0.76
N LEU A 573 -22.83 11.47 0.07
CA LEU A 573 -23.42 10.14 0.04
C LEU A 573 -24.07 9.84 1.40
N THR A 574 -25.34 9.44 1.42
CA THR A 574 -26.00 9.00 2.66
C THR A 574 -25.67 7.54 2.96
N ARG A 575 -25.62 7.23 4.26
CA ARG A 575 -25.46 5.89 4.82
C ARG A 575 -26.77 5.50 5.50
N ASP A 576 -27.48 4.55 4.89
CA ASP A 576 -28.72 4.03 5.44
C ASP A 576 -28.47 2.72 6.22
N LEU A 577 -29.54 2.06 6.68
CA LEU A 577 -29.48 0.78 7.41
C LEU A 577 -28.75 -0.35 6.65
N LEU A 578 -28.68 -0.27 5.32
CA LEU A 578 -27.97 -1.25 4.48
C LEU A 578 -26.45 -1.03 4.46
N SER A 579 -26.01 0.21 4.69
CA SER A 579 -24.60 0.55 4.76
C SER A 579 -24.08 0.20 6.15
N ASP A 580 -22.93 -0.46 6.21
CA ASP A 580 -22.32 -0.74 7.51
C ASP A 580 -21.96 0.58 8.20
N LYS A 581 -22.25 0.73 9.49
CA LYS A 581 -21.85 1.92 10.26
C LYS A 581 -20.34 1.93 10.53
N MET A 582 -19.71 0.78 10.50
CA MET A 582 -18.27 0.62 10.70
C MET A 582 -17.51 0.69 9.37
N SER A 583 -16.32 1.29 9.39
CA SER A 583 -15.42 1.32 8.22
C SER A 583 -13.96 1.40 8.69
N ASN A 584 -13.05 0.76 7.94
CA ASN A 584 -11.61 1.01 8.09
C ASN A 584 -11.15 2.29 7.40
N LEU A 585 -12.00 2.91 6.57
CA LEU A 585 -11.72 4.15 5.87
C LEU A 585 -11.77 5.34 6.82
N ARG A 586 -10.98 6.38 6.54
CA ARG A 586 -10.85 7.59 7.37
C ARG A 586 -10.86 8.85 6.52
N GLU A 587 -11.15 9.98 7.16
CA GLU A 587 -10.90 11.28 6.55
C GLU A 587 -9.43 11.39 6.10
N GLY A 588 -9.22 11.89 4.89
CA GLY A 588 -7.93 11.96 4.23
C GLY A 588 -7.54 10.72 3.41
N ASP A 589 -8.13 9.55 3.64
CA ASP A 589 -7.83 8.34 2.86
C ASP A 589 -8.09 8.59 1.36
N ILE A 590 -7.18 8.08 0.52
CA ILE A 590 -7.34 8.08 -0.94
C ILE A 590 -8.12 6.83 -1.32
N THR A 591 -9.25 7.04 -1.99
CA THR A 591 -10.23 6.00 -2.28
C THR A 591 -10.69 6.03 -3.73
N ILE A 592 -11.29 4.94 -4.15
CA ILE A 592 -12.04 4.82 -5.39
C ILE A 592 -13.53 4.69 -5.08
N LEU A 593 -14.34 5.43 -5.83
CA LEU A 593 -15.80 5.42 -5.79
C LEU A 593 -16.31 4.83 -7.10
N TYR A 594 -17.18 3.83 -7.04
CA TYR A 594 -17.77 3.20 -8.21
C TYR A 594 -19.21 2.76 -7.95
N PRO A 595 -20.08 2.77 -8.99
CA PRO A 595 -21.46 2.32 -8.85
C PRO A 595 -21.53 0.80 -8.85
N PHE A 596 -22.56 0.24 -8.22
CA PHE A 596 -22.83 -1.19 -8.31
C PHE A 596 -24.33 -1.50 -8.24
N VAL A 597 -24.67 -2.71 -8.67
CA VAL A 597 -25.98 -3.34 -8.44
C VAL A 597 -25.81 -4.59 -7.57
N GLU A 598 -26.84 -4.96 -6.82
CA GLU A 598 -26.80 -6.17 -5.99
C GLU A 598 -26.49 -7.41 -6.84
N GLY A 599 -25.60 -8.26 -6.34
CA GLY A 599 -25.12 -9.45 -7.07
C GLY A 599 -23.95 -9.22 -8.04
N ASP A 600 -23.60 -7.98 -8.40
CA ASP A 600 -22.43 -7.73 -9.27
C ASP A 600 -21.12 -7.60 -8.47
N GLU A 601 -20.41 -8.72 -8.31
CA GLU A 601 -19.12 -8.78 -7.61
C GLU A 601 -17.96 -8.12 -8.41
N LEU A 602 -18.14 -7.91 -9.71
CA LEU A 602 -17.11 -7.34 -10.61
C LEU A 602 -17.38 -5.88 -10.98
N ALA A 603 -18.25 -5.19 -10.24
CA ALA A 603 -18.67 -3.82 -10.54
C ALA A 603 -17.49 -2.85 -10.71
N ALA A 604 -16.41 -3.02 -9.93
CA ALA A 604 -15.21 -2.18 -9.98
C ALA A 604 -14.41 -2.28 -11.29
N VAL A 605 -14.57 -3.35 -12.08
CA VAL A 605 -13.89 -3.52 -13.38
C VAL A 605 -14.84 -3.41 -14.57
N LYS A 606 -16.14 -3.21 -14.31
CA LYS A 606 -17.20 -3.03 -15.33
C LYS A 606 -17.70 -1.59 -15.44
N ASN A 607 -17.22 -0.69 -14.59
CA ASN A 607 -17.65 0.70 -14.55
C ASN A 607 -16.47 1.66 -14.56
N GLN A 608 -16.75 2.93 -14.84
CA GLN A 608 -15.78 4.01 -14.63
C GLN A 608 -15.44 4.11 -13.14
N ILE A 609 -14.16 4.27 -12.85
CA ILE A 609 -13.64 4.49 -11.50
C ILE A 609 -13.48 5.98 -11.23
N LEU A 610 -14.08 6.47 -10.15
CA LEU A 610 -13.91 7.84 -9.68
C LEU A 610 -12.89 7.86 -8.53
N LYS A 611 -11.69 8.37 -8.78
CA LYS A 611 -10.69 8.57 -7.72
C LYS A 611 -11.06 9.77 -6.87
N CYS A 612 -11.01 9.61 -5.55
CA CYS A 612 -11.43 10.63 -4.60
C CYS A 612 -10.65 10.57 -3.29
N ASN A 613 -10.84 11.59 -2.47
CA ASN A 613 -10.34 11.66 -1.10
C ASN A 613 -11.51 11.83 -0.14
N ILE A 614 -11.52 11.10 0.98
CA ILE A 614 -12.56 11.26 2.00
C ILE A 614 -12.37 12.61 2.71
N LYS A 615 -13.39 13.46 2.67
CA LYS A 615 -13.43 14.74 3.41
C LYS A 615 -14.09 14.58 4.76
N ARG A 616 -15.17 13.80 4.81
CA ARG A 616 -15.92 13.54 6.03
C ARG A 616 -16.49 12.13 6.02
N ILE A 617 -16.47 11.45 7.18
CA ILE A 617 -17.14 10.15 7.34
C ILE A 617 -17.82 10.07 8.72
N THR A 618 -19.15 9.99 8.72
CA THR A 618 -19.99 9.81 9.92
C THR A 618 -20.83 8.55 9.77
N ASP A 619 -21.59 8.13 10.78
CA ASP A 619 -22.48 6.97 10.69
C ASP A 619 -23.67 7.17 9.73
N THR A 620 -23.96 8.41 9.32
CA THR A 620 -25.09 8.78 8.45
C THR A 620 -24.66 9.33 7.09
N GLU A 621 -23.43 9.77 6.92
CA GLU A 621 -22.97 10.41 5.68
C GLU A 621 -21.48 10.14 5.41
N VAL A 622 -21.13 10.07 4.13
CA VAL A 622 -19.75 10.22 3.66
C VAL A 622 -19.69 11.35 2.64
N VAL A 623 -18.69 12.21 2.78
CA VAL A 623 -18.37 13.26 1.82
C VAL A 623 -17.01 12.95 1.21
N VAL A 624 -16.96 12.84 -0.12
CA VAL A 624 -15.72 12.62 -0.86
C VAL A 624 -15.48 13.76 -1.84
N ALA A 625 -14.23 14.20 -1.96
CA ALA A 625 -13.82 15.14 -3.00
C ALA A 625 -13.27 14.37 -4.19
N LEU A 626 -13.88 14.53 -5.37
CA LEU A 626 -13.40 13.89 -6.59
C LEU A 626 -12.11 14.55 -7.07
N ARG A 627 -11.22 13.75 -7.68
CA ARG A 627 -10.05 14.29 -8.40
C ARG A 627 -10.44 14.83 -9.78
N SER A 628 -11.37 14.18 -10.47
CA SER A 628 -11.95 14.70 -11.72
C SER A 628 -13.18 15.56 -11.41
N LYS A 629 -13.18 16.81 -11.90
CA LYS A 629 -14.22 17.80 -11.63
C LYS A 629 -15.39 17.78 -12.63
N THR A 630 -15.52 16.70 -13.39
CA THR A 630 -16.33 16.69 -14.64
C THR A 630 -17.64 15.92 -14.52
N MET A 631 -17.93 15.40 -13.34
CA MET A 631 -19.13 14.62 -13.10
C MET A 631 -20.33 15.52 -12.85
N ASP A 632 -21.48 15.18 -13.42
CA ASP A 632 -22.76 15.84 -13.14
C ASP A 632 -23.58 15.03 -12.13
N ALA A 633 -24.52 15.70 -11.48
CA ALA A 633 -25.44 15.05 -10.53
C ALA A 633 -26.25 13.93 -11.20
N ASP A 634 -26.54 14.05 -12.49
CA ASP A 634 -27.36 13.07 -13.22
C ASP A 634 -26.65 11.73 -13.42
N TYR A 635 -25.33 11.71 -13.56
CA TYR A 635 -24.56 10.47 -13.54
C TYR A 635 -24.75 9.72 -12.23
N PHE A 636 -24.68 10.43 -11.09
CA PHE A 636 -24.84 9.78 -9.78
C PHE A 636 -26.26 9.26 -9.55
N LYS A 637 -27.28 10.00 -9.99
CA LYS A 637 -28.70 9.63 -9.87
C LYS A 637 -29.08 8.38 -10.66
N LYS A 638 -28.33 8.01 -11.71
CA LYS A 638 -28.59 6.81 -12.53
C LYS A 638 -28.34 5.50 -11.78
N HIS A 639 -27.53 5.53 -10.73
CA HIS A 639 -27.09 4.33 -10.02
C HIS A 639 -27.72 4.26 -8.62
N PRO A 640 -28.29 3.11 -8.23
CA PRO A 640 -29.00 2.98 -6.96
C PRO A 640 -28.05 2.99 -5.76
N TYR A 641 -26.83 2.46 -5.93
CA TYR A 641 -25.84 2.28 -4.88
C TYR A 641 -24.42 2.56 -5.38
N TRP A 642 -23.61 2.99 -4.43
CA TRP A 642 -22.20 3.31 -4.60
C TRP A 642 -21.35 2.59 -3.57
N ALA A 643 -20.14 2.20 -3.97
CA ALA A 643 -19.14 1.56 -3.13
C ALA A 643 -17.87 2.39 -3.09
N LEU A 644 -17.25 2.42 -1.90
CA LEU A 644 -16.01 3.13 -1.61
C LEU A 644 -14.97 2.14 -1.07
N GLU A 645 -13.80 2.08 -1.71
CA GLU A 645 -12.66 1.23 -1.31
C GLU A 645 -11.35 2.01 -1.43
N ARG A 646 -10.26 1.49 -0.83
CA ARG A 646 -8.93 2.14 -0.89
C ARG A 646 -8.32 2.04 -2.29
N ASP A 647 -7.69 3.12 -2.75
CA ASP A 647 -6.89 3.11 -3.98
C ASP A 647 -5.45 2.63 -3.71
N LEU A 648 -4.77 2.13 -4.74
CA LEU A 648 -3.34 1.81 -4.67
C LEU A 648 -2.50 2.97 -5.19
N MET A 649 -1.58 3.47 -4.35
CA MET A 649 -0.60 4.48 -4.74
C MET A 649 0.75 3.83 -5.01
N GLU A 650 1.08 3.59 -6.29
CA GLU A 650 2.37 3.00 -6.67
C GLU A 650 3.57 3.94 -6.48
N LYS A 651 3.32 5.25 -6.42
CA LYS A 651 4.36 6.28 -6.35
C LYS A 651 5.36 6.05 -5.21
N GLY A 652 4.92 5.53 -4.06
CA GLY A 652 5.82 5.25 -2.94
C GLY A 652 6.91 4.24 -3.29
N PHE A 653 6.60 3.22 -4.10
CA PHE A 653 7.58 2.24 -4.58
C PHE A 653 8.52 2.85 -5.61
N ASP A 654 7.97 3.62 -6.57
CA ASP A 654 8.75 4.34 -7.57
C ASP A 654 9.77 5.30 -6.91
N ASP A 655 9.37 6.01 -5.86
CA ASP A 655 10.24 6.92 -5.13
C ASP A 655 11.39 6.18 -4.39
N MET A 656 11.15 4.96 -3.89
CA MET A 656 12.20 4.12 -3.30
C MET A 656 13.23 3.64 -4.34
N TYR A 657 12.80 3.20 -5.52
CA TYR A 657 13.73 2.83 -6.61
C TYR A 657 14.59 4.02 -7.05
N LYS A 658 13.96 5.18 -7.23
CA LYS A 658 14.64 6.45 -7.59
C LYS A 658 15.63 6.88 -6.52
N SER A 659 15.28 6.72 -5.25
CA SER A 659 16.17 7.01 -4.11
C SER A 659 17.39 6.09 -4.09
N LEU A 660 17.21 4.78 -4.33
CA LEU A 660 18.31 3.81 -4.46
C LEU A 660 19.20 4.10 -5.67
N ALA A 661 18.64 4.50 -6.81
CA ALA A 661 19.41 4.92 -7.97
C ALA A 661 20.21 6.21 -7.72
N CYS A 662 19.63 7.18 -7.01
CA CYS A 662 20.29 8.41 -6.60
C CYS A 662 21.45 8.12 -5.63
N PHE A 663 21.24 7.17 -4.72
CA PHE A 663 22.26 6.71 -3.80
C PHE A 663 23.51 6.19 -4.54
N LEU A 664 23.36 5.35 -5.58
CA LEU A 664 24.51 4.86 -6.37
C LEU A 664 25.32 5.99 -7.03
N GLN A 665 24.66 7.09 -7.37
CA GLN A 665 25.25 8.25 -8.03
C GLN A 665 25.79 9.28 -7.02
N THR A 666 25.55 9.08 -5.73
CA THR A 666 26.02 9.96 -4.66
C THR A 666 27.54 9.85 -4.49
N PRO A 667 28.28 10.95 -4.22
CA PRO A 667 29.72 10.89 -3.98
C PRO A 667 30.10 9.91 -2.86
N LYS A 668 31.17 9.14 -3.07
CA LYS A 668 31.62 8.10 -2.13
C LYS A 668 31.71 8.55 -0.66
N PRO A 669 32.27 9.74 -0.32
CA PRO A 669 32.32 10.17 1.09
C PRO A 669 30.95 10.29 1.76
N LYS A 670 29.91 10.67 1.01
CA LYS A 670 28.53 10.73 1.52
C LYS A 670 27.93 9.33 1.65
N ARG A 671 28.24 8.40 0.74
CA ARG A 671 27.83 6.99 0.86
C ARG A 671 28.48 6.30 2.07
N ASP A 672 29.78 6.55 2.28
CA ASP A 672 30.52 6.00 3.43
C ASP A 672 29.93 6.51 4.77
N LEU A 673 29.44 7.75 4.82
CA LEU A 673 28.69 8.27 5.97
C LEU A 673 27.34 7.54 6.17
N LEU A 674 26.57 7.34 5.10
CA LEU A 674 25.28 6.61 5.17
C LEU A 674 25.46 5.13 5.55
N PHE A 675 26.59 4.51 5.21
CA PHE A 675 26.93 3.16 5.66
C PHE A 675 27.50 3.13 7.09
N GLY A 676 27.85 4.27 7.66
CA GLY A 676 28.54 4.31 8.95
C GLY A 676 29.97 3.75 8.88
N LEU A 677 30.62 3.85 7.71
CA LEU A 677 32.03 3.54 7.52
C LEU A 677 32.95 4.71 7.88
N LYS A 678 32.38 5.92 7.96
CA LYS A 678 33.07 7.15 8.36
C LYS A 678 32.39 7.73 9.60
N ALA A 679 33.18 8.08 10.61
CA ALA A 679 32.70 8.76 11.80
C ALA A 679 32.20 10.18 11.43
N PRO A 680 31.04 10.62 11.96
CA PRO A 680 30.54 11.98 11.74
C PRO A 680 31.43 13.02 12.42
N VAL A 681 31.60 14.16 11.76
CA VAL A 681 32.41 15.29 12.26
C VAL A 681 31.56 16.25 13.08
N PHE A 682 32.16 16.81 14.15
CA PHE A 682 31.55 17.80 15.05
C PHE A 682 32.42 19.04 15.19
N GLU A 683 31.79 20.19 15.39
CA GLU A 683 32.43 21.43 15.80
C GLU A 683 31.74 22.03 17.04
N SER A 684 32.48 22.85 17.79
CA SER A 684 31.92 23.62 18.89
C SER A 684 30.87 24.62 18.38
N LEU A 685 29.72 24.66 19.05
CA LEU A 685 28.65 25.58 18.71
C LEU A 685 29.08 27.02 18.96
N LYS A 686 28.91 27.89 17.95
CA LYS A 686 29.34 29.31 18.02
C LYS A 686 28.25 30.25 18.54
N TYR A 687 27.08 29.71 18.86
CA TYR A 687 25.91 30.45 19.31
C TYR A 687 25.24 29.69 20.46
N LYS A 688 24.41 30.40 21.23
CA LYS A 688 23.63 29.77 22.31
C LYS A 688 22.39 29.10 21.73
N VAL A 689 22.05 27.95 22.27
CA VAL A 689 20.80 27.25 21.94
C VAL A 689 19.60 28.01 22.50
N SER A 690 18.51 28.06 21.74
CA SER A 690 17.24 28.67 22.11
C SER A 690 16.41 27.75 23.02
N GLY A 691 15.60 28.35 23.91
CA GLY A 691 14.63 27.64 24.76
C GLY A 691 15.11 27.35 26.19
N GLU A 692 14.16 27.10 27.09
CA GLU A 692 14.39 26.80 28.51
C GLU A 692 14.74 25.32 28.76
N LEU A 693 15.87 24.89 28.21
CA LEU A 693 16.28 23.49 28.25
C LEU A 693 16.89 23.10 29.61
N SER A 694 16.60 21.89 30.07
CA SER A 694 17.42 21.22 31.10
C SER A 694 18.87 21.04 30.61
N ASP A 695 19.82 20.85 31.52
CA ASP A 695 21.24 20.71 31.18
C ASP A 695 21.49 19.55 30.19
N GLU A 696 20.81 18.42 30.38
CA GLU A 696 20.88 17.27 29.48
C GLU A 696 20.32 17.60 28.08
N GLN A 697 19.14 18.23 28.02
CA GLN A 697 18.56 18.64 26.74
C GLN A 697 19.44 19.66 26.01
N ARG A 698 20.06 20.57 26.76
CA ARG A 698 21.00 21.57 26.25
C ARG A 698 22.23 20.90 25.65
N GLU A 699 22.86 19.97 26.37
CA GLU A 699 24.02 19.23 25.88
C GLU A 699 23.69 18.45 24.59
N LEU A 700 22.57 17.73 24.58
CA LEU A 700 22.10 16.99 23.41
C LEU A 700 21.87 17.91 22.20
N MET A 701 21.29 19.09 22.46
CA MET A 701 21.01 20.07 21.42
C MET A 701 22.29 20.72 20.89
N GLU A 702 23.25 21.06 21.76
CA GLU A 702 24.56 21.58 21.36
C GLU A 702 25.31 20.58 20.48
N ARG A 703 25.28 19.30 20.84
CA ARG A 703 25.88 18.22 20.04
C ARG A 703 25.16 18.03 18.70
N ALA A 704 23.83 18.03 18.70
CA ALA A 704 23.05 17.91 17.47
C ALA A 704 23.31 19.08 16.50
N LEU A 705 23.37 20.30 17.02
CA LEU A 705 23.61 21.50 16.22
C LEU A 705 25.09 21.66 15.83
N GLY A 706 26.03 21.13 16.62
CA GLY A 706 27.46 21.10 16.30
C GLY A 706 27.86 20.03 15.27
N ALA A 707 26.99 19.07 14.97
CA ALA A 707 27.24 18.04 13.96
C ALA A 707 27.38 18.66 12.55
N LYS A 708 28.42 18.25 11.81
CA LYS A 708 28.65 18.61 10.40
C LYS A 708 28.18 17.56 9.41
N ASP A 709 28.07 16.31 9.87
CA ASP A 709 27.57 15.21 9.04
C ASP A 709 26.19 14.76 9.52
N TYR A 710 26.10 14.16 10.71
CA TYR A 710 24.82 13.74 11.27
C TYR A 710 24.78 13.63 12.80
N PHE A 711 23.56 13.64 13.33
CA PHE A 711 23.26 13.33 14.73
C PHE A 711 21.99 12.49 14.86
N LEU A 712 21.96 11.57 15.82
CA LEU A 712 20.84 10.66 16.08
C LEU A 712 20.25 10.93 17.47
N LEU A 713 19.02 11.45 17.52
CA LEU A 713 18.31 11.70 18.77
C LEU A 713 17.27 10.60 19.02
N GLN A 714 17.54 9.75 20.00
CA GLN A 714 16.53 8.83 20.53
C GLN A 714 15.59 9.59 21.45
N GLY A 715 14.30 9.59 21.15
CA GLY A 715 13.30 10.15 22.04
C GLY A 715 12.26 9.13 22.42
N PRO A 716 12.31 8.61 23.65
CA PRO A 716 11.25 7.78 24.20
C PRO A 716 9.85 8.46 24.19
N PRO A 717 8.78 7.72 24.51
CA PRO A 717 7.43 8.28 24.63
C PRO A 717 7.36 9.42 25.66
N GLY A 718 6.69 10.52 25.29
CA GLY A 718 6.42 11.64 26.20
C GLY A 718 7.61 12.58 26.47
N THR A 719 8.76 12.40 25.82
CA THR A 719 9.97 13.22 26.09
C THR A 719 10.05 14.57 25.37
N GLY A 720 9.01 14.93 24.60
CA GLY A 720 8.98 16.22 23.91
C GLY A 720 9.88 16.30 22.66
N LYS A 721 10.12 15.17 21.97
CA LYS A 721 10.84 15.11 20.69
C LYS A 721 10.46 16.24 19.73
N THR A 722 9.19 16.29 19.34
CA THR A 722 8.66 17.21 18.33
C THR A 722 8.36 18.59 18.94
N SER A 723 7.59 18.60 20.03
CA SER A 723 7.07 19.82 20.64
C SER A 723 8.15 20.69 21.30
N TYR A 724 9.29 20.10 21.65
CA TYR A 724 10.37 20.75 22.38
C TYR A 724 11.69 20.70 21.61
N MET A 725 12.29 19.50 21.47
CA MET A 725 13.64 19.38 20.91
C MET A 725 13.73 19.84 19.46
N LEU A 726 12.90 19.28 18.56
CA LEU A 726 12.88 19.65 17.14
C LEU A 726 12.57 21.15 16.99
N ARG A 727 11.53 21.65 17.66
CA ARG A 727 11.17 23.07 17.61
C ARG A 727 12.34 23.97 18.00
N ASN A 728 13.01 23.68 19.13
CA ASN A 728 14.13 24.47 19.62
C ASN A 728 15.36 24.38 18.69
N MET A 729 15.62 23.20 18.09
CA MET A 729 16.65 23.04 17.06
C MET A 729 16.40 23.95 15.85
N VAL A 730 15.16 23.94 15.33
CA VAL A 730 14.77 24.80 14.21
C VAL A 730 14.89 26.27 14.60
N GLN A 731 14.41 26.65 15.80
CA GLN A 731 14.51 28.02 16.31
C GLN A 731 15.96 28.49 16.42
N SER A 732 16.85 27.68 17.00
CA SER A 732 18.25 28.07 17.16
C SER A 732 18.96 28.27 15.83
N LEU A 733 18.67 27.41 14.85
CA LEU A 733 19.21 27.55 13.51
C LEU A 733 18.64 28.76 12.78
N HIS A 734 17.34 29.01 12.93
CA HIS A 734 16.70 30.18 12.35
C HIS A 734 17.29 31.48 12.91
N ASP A 735 17.41 31.58 14.22
CA ASP A 735 17.79 32.82 14.91
C ASP A 735 19.30 33.11 14.86
N SER A 736 20.14 32.07 14.78
CA SER A 736 21.60 32.21 14.91
C SER A 736 22.39 31.98 13.62
N THR A 737 21.75 31.58 12.53
CA THR A 737 22.42 31.27 11.26
C THR A 737 21.58 31.78 10.08
N ASP A 738 22.12 31.69 8.86
CA ASP A 738 21.38 31.89 7.60
C ASP A 738 21.01 30.56 6.91
N GLU A 739 21.07 29.44 7.64
CA GLU A 739 20.79 28.12 7.07
C GLU A 739 19.33 28.03 6.59
N ASN A 740 19.16 27.45 5.39
CA ASN A 740 17.89 26.87 4.94
C ASN A 740 17.72 25.47 5.55
N ILE A 741 16.58 25.25 6.19
CA ILE A 741 16.25 24.10 7.03
C ILE A 741 15.08 23.35 6.41
N MET A 742 15.23 22.04 6.23
CA MET A 742 14.13 21.13 5.91
C MET A 742 13.73 20.36 7.16
N VAL A 743 12.43 20.33 7.46
CA VAL A 743 11.87 19.48 8.50
C VAL A 743 10.98 18.45 7.83
N MET A 744 11.27 17.18 8.09
CA MET A 744 10.58 16.04 7.49
C MET A 744 9.91 15.20 8.57
N ALA A 745 8.74 14.63 8.26
CA ALA A 745 8.17 13.54 9.05
C ALA A 745 7.58 12.44 8.15
N PHE A 746 7.24 11.29 8.73
CA PHE A 746 6.64 10.18 7.99
C PHE A 746 5.18 10.47 7.58
N THR A 747 4.37 11.06 8.47
CA THR A 747 2.92 11.23 8.27
C THR A 747 2.49 12.69 8.14
N ASN A 748 1.35 12.94 7.48
CA ASN A 748 0.76 14.28 7.40
C ASN A 748 0.39 14.85 8.78
N SER A 749 -0.11 14.00 9.69
CA SER A 749 -0.46 14.41 11.06
C SER A 749 0.77 14.87 11.85
N ALA A 750 1.91 14.18 11.69
CA ALA A 750 3.17 14.62 12.31
C ALA A 750 3.66 15.95 11.72
N VAL A 751 3.55 16.14 10.40
CA VAL A 751 3.86 17.44 9.75
C VAL A 751 2.96 18.56 10.27
N GLU A 752 1.66 18.30 10.45
CA GLU A 752 0.73 19.29 11.00
C GLU A 752 1.04 19.63 12.45
N GLU A 753 1.48 18.65 13.23
CA GLU A 753 1.97 18.87 14.58
C GLU A 753 3.22 19.75 14.60
N ILE A 754 4.20 19.45 13.75
CA ILE A 754 5.40 20.27 13.56
C ILE A 754 5.01 21.71 13.19
N CYS A 755 4.18 21.91 12.15
CA CYS A 755 3.71 23.22 11.73
C CYS A 755 3.09 24.01 12.88
N ARG A 756 2.17 23.40 13.66
CA ARG A 756 1.59 24.03 14.85
C ARG A 756 2.64 24.49 15.86
N HIS A 757 3.69 23.70 16.10
CA HIS A 757 4.74 24.07 17.05
C HIS A 757 5.62 25.20 16.54
N LEU A 758 5.88 25.24 15.22
CA LEU A 758 6.59 26.33 14.57
C LEU A 758 5.75 27.62 14.56
N ASP A 759 4.45 27.53 14.25
CA ASP A 759 3.51 28.67 14.31
C ASP A 759 3.45 29.27 15.71
N LYS A 760 3.33 28.43 16.75
CA LYS A 760 3.36 28.87 18.15
C LYS A 760 4.66 29.54 18.55
N ALA A 761 5.77 29.21 17.90
CA ALA A 761 7.07 29.84 18.11
C ALA A 761 7.29 31.08 17.22
N GLY A 762 6.33 31.46 16.38
CA GLY A 762 6.46 32.58 15.45
C GLY A 762 7.47 32.33 14.33
N LEU A 763 7.77 31.07 14.00
CA LEU A 763 8.77 30.71 13.00
C LEU A 763 8.15 30.63 11.60
N PRO A 764 8.56 31.52 10.66
CA PRO A 764 8.00 31.54 9.32
C PRO A 764 8.45 30.29 8.54
N HIS A 765 7.48 29.54 8.02
CA HIS A 765 7.76 28.29 7.32
C HIS A 765 6.79 28.03 6.17
N LEU A 766 7.23 27.23 5.20
CA LEU A 766 6.44 26.79 4.04
C LEU A 766 6.23 25.28 4.09
N ARG A 767 4.96 24.85 4.17
CA ARG A 767 4.60 23.43 4.08
C ARG A 767 4.55 22.98 2.62
N LEU A 768 5.41 22.04 2.25
CA LEU A 768 5.42 21.41 0.92
C LEU A 768 4.40 20.27 0.89
N SER A 769 3.22 20.55 0.37
CA SER A 769 2.18 19.57 0.14
C SER A 769 1.37 19.94 -1.09
N ARG A 770 0.89 18.92 -1.80
CA ARG A 770 -0.09 19.07 -2.90
C ARG A 770 -1.53 19.00 -2.41
N SER A 771 -1.72 18.80 -1.10
CA SER A 771 -3.03 18.75 -0.46
C SER A 771 -2.94 19.46 0.90
N GLY A 772 -3.83 20.43 1.14
CA GLY A 772 -3.89 21.15 2.41
C GLY A 772 -4.41 22.57 2.24
N SER A 773 -5.15 23.05 3.23
CA SER A 773 -5.83 24.35 3.22
C SER A 773 -5.13 25.43 4.07
N ALA A 774 -4.07 25.07 4.80
CA ALA A 774 -3.31 26.04 5.60
C ALA A 774 -2.69 27.13 4.71
N ALA A 775 -2.72 28.39 5.16
CA ALA A 775 -2.26 29.54 4.38
C ALA A 775 -0.77 29.45 3.98
N ASN A 776 0.04 28.78 4.81
CA ASN A 776 1.46 28.53 4.57
C ASN A 776 1.74 27.23 3.80
N CYS A 777 0.72 26.58 3.24
CA CYS A 777 0.86 25.41 2.39
C CYS A 777 1.12 25.82 0.95
N PHE A 778 2.11 25.20 0.28
CA PHE A 778 2.45 25.50 -1.11
C PHE A 778 1.23 25.39 -2.04
N ASN A 779 0.39 24.36 -1.88
CA ASN A 779 -0.83 24.21 -2.69
C ASN A 779 -1.77 25.43 -2.55
N LYS A 780 -1.96 25.91 -1.32
CA LYS A 780 -2.85 27.05 -1.05
C LYS A 780 -2.28 28.34 -1.63
N LEU A 781 -0.97 28.57 -1.46
CA LEU A 781 -0.28 29.69 -2.11
C LEU A 781 -0.39 29.61 -3.64
N ALA A 782 -0.31 28.43 -4.23
CA ALA A 782 -0.39 28.26 -5.68
C ALA A 782 -1.79 28.53 -6.26
N GLU A 783 -2.84 28.48 -5.44
CA GLU A 783 -4.20 28.89 -5.81
C GLU A 783 -4.38 30.42 -5.80
N GLU A 784 -3.51 31.14 -5.08
CA GLU A 784 -3.67 32.58 -4.80
C GLU A 784 -2.58 33.45 -5.41
N LYS A 785 -1.39 32.87 -5.67
CA LYS A 785 -0.20 33.57 -6.13
C LYS A 785 0.22 33.13 -7.52
N THR A 786 0.77 34.07 -8.27
CA THR A 786 1.46 33.83 -9.55
C THR A 786 2.76 33.04 -9.34
N VAL A 787 3.30 32.48 -10.42
CA VAL A 787 4.59 31.76 -10.37
C VAL A 787 5.73 32.65 -9.87
N SER A 788 5.72 33.94 -10.22
CA SER A 788 6.72 34.92 -9.76
C SER A 788 6.62 35.18 -8.26
N GLU A 789 5.42 35.38 -7.72
CA GLU A 789 5.20 35.58 -6.28
C GLU A 789 5.48 34.30 -5.46
N LEU A 790 5.24 33.13 -6.05
CA LEU A 790 5.63 31.84 -5.46
C LEU A 790 7.16 31.71 -5.40
N ASN A 791 7.87 32.12 -6.45
CA ASN A 791 9.33 32.16 -6.43
C ASN A 791 9.83 33.05 -5.28
N GLU A 792 9.29 34.26 -5.12
CA GLU A 792 9.63 35.14 -4.00
C GLU A 792 9.36 34.48 -2.65
N SER A 793 8.21 33.81 -2.50
CA SER A 793 7.85 33.08 -1.29
C SER A 793 8.87 31.97 -0.97
N VAL A 794 9.31 31.21 -1.97
CA VAL A 794 10.33 30.16 -1.83
C VAL A 794 11.72 30.74 -1.52
N VAL A 795 12.11 31.83 -2.17
CA VAL A 795 13.41 32.48 -1.96
C VAL A 795 13.51 33.02 -0.54
N ASN A 796 12.48 33.75 -0.09
CA ASN A 796 12.44 34.41 1.22
C ASN A 796 12.21 33.44 2.39
N THR A 797 11.72 32.24 2.12
CA THR A 797 11.54 31.22 3.16
C THR A 797 12.85 30.48 3.45
N ARG A 798 13.14 30.27 4.73
CA ARG A 798 14.26 29.47 5.21
C ARG A 798 13.85 28.11 5.77
N ILE A 799 12.65 27.99 6.33
CA ILE A 799 12.14 26.76 6.95
C ILE A 799 11.10 26.11 6.03
N PHE A 800 11.36 24.87 5.62
CA PHE A 800 10.46 24.08 4.81
C PHE A 800 10.01 22.86 5.60
N VAL A 801 8.74 22.51 5.52
CA VAL A 801 8.18 21.35 6.23
C VAL A 801 7.49 20.43 5.24
N SER A 802 7.79 19.13 5.25
CA SER A 802 7.22 18.16 4.30
C SER A 802 7.05 16.79 4.94
N THR A 803 6.14 15.98 4.40
CA THR A 803 6.28 14.52 4.59
C THR A 803 7.40 13.99 3.69
N GLN A 804 7.98 12.85 4.04
CA GLN A 804 8.95 12.17 3.17
C GLN A 804 8.37 11.92 1.77
N ALA A 805 7.13 11.42 1.68
CA ALA A 805 6.47 11.11 0.42
C ALA A 805 6.12 12.36 -0.42
N SER A 806 5.74 13.47 0.23
CA SER A 806 5.45 14.73 -0.50
C SER A 806 6.72 15.33 -1.11
N LEU A 807 7.87 15.20 -0.45
CA LEU A 807 9.13 15.76 -0.92
C LEU A 807 9.54 15.21 -2.29
N GLY A 808 9.21 13.96 -2.62
CA GLY A 808 9.43 13.40 -3.95
C GLY A 808 8.75 14.21 -5.07
N GLY A 809 7.60 14.82 -4.79
CA GLY A 809 6.90 15.74 -5.71
C GLY A 809 7.50 17.15 -5.79
N PHE A 810 8.42 17.49 -4.89
CA PHE A 810 9.12 18.77 -4.77
C PHE A 810 10.65 18.63 -4.86
N SER A 811 11.16 17.47 -5.30
CA SER A 811 12.60 17.14 -5.25
C SER A 811 13.49 18.11 -6.03
N GLN A 812 12.97 18.67 -7.12
CA GLN A 812 13.66 19.68 -7.92
C GLN A 812 13.90 21.00 -7.19
N LEU A 813 13.22 21.25 -6.06
CA LEU A 813 13.51 22.41 -5.21
C LEU A 813 14.98 22.46 -4.81
N ALA A 814 15.61 21.31 -4.54
CA ALA A 814 17.03 21.21 -4.20
C ALA A 814 17.97 21.67 -5.32
N LYS A 815 17.50 21.78 -6.57
CA LYS A 815 18.30 22.26 -7.70
C LYS A 815 18.49 23.77 -7.72
N PHE A 816 17.59 24.53 -7.11
CA PHE A 816 17.61 25.99 -7.11
C PHE A 816 17.47 26.62 -5.72
N LYS A 817 17.25 25.81 -4.68
CA LYS A 817 17.34 26.21 -3.27
C LYS A 817 18.33 25.29 -2.56
N LYS A 818 19.42 25.87 -2.04
CA LYS A 818 20.44 25.14 -1.28
C LYS A 818 19.93 24.86 0.14
N PHE A 819 19.91 23.60 0.56
CA PHE A 819 19.58 23.20 1.93
C PHE A 819 20.82 22.79 2.71
N HIS A 820 20.92 23.25 3.95
CA HIS A 820 22.06 22.95 4.83
C HIS A 820 21.71 21.78 5.74
N THR A 821 20.55 21.89 6.41
CA THR A 821 20.15 20.96 7.46
C THR A 821 18.80 20.34 7.14
N VAL A 822 18.72 19.02 7.25
CA VAL A 822 17.43 18.30 7.35
C VAL A 822 17.26 17.71 8.75
N ILE A 823 16.08 17.91 9.34
CA ILE A 823 15.66 17.25 10.58
C ILE A 823 14.52 16.30 10.23
N VAL A 824 14.72 15.00 10.45
CA VAL A 824 13.73 13.97 10.15
C VAL A 824 13.15 13.46 11.47
N ASP A 825 11.89 13.79 11.73
CA ASP A 825 11.13 13.26 12.86
C ASP A 825 10.54 11.88 12.52
N GLU A 826 10.37 11.05 13.54
CA GLU A 826 9.91 9.65 13.42
C GLU A 826 10.75 8.82 12.42
N ALA A 827 12.06 9.07 12.36
CA ALA A 827 12.98 8.43 11.44
C ALA A 827 13.08 6.90 11.63
N SER A 828 12.73 6.38 12.82
CA SER A 828 12.69 4.94 13.08
C SER A 828 11.55 4.21 12.35
N GLN A 829 10.55 4.94 11.86
CA GLN A 829 9.42 4.41 11.07
C GLN A 829 9.67 4.42 9.56
N LEU A 830 10.81 4.96 9.11
CA LEU A 830 11.18 5.03 7.70
C LEU A 830 12.17 3.92 7.34
N LEU A 831 11.89 3.20 6.25
CA LEU A 831 12.88 2.30 5.63
C LEU A 831 14.06 3.09 5.03
N GLU A 832 15.24 2.48 4.95
CA GLU A 832 16.42 3.15 4.35
C GLU A 832 16.20 3.67 2.91
N PRO A 833 15.53 2.94 2.00
CA PRO A 833 15.23 3.43 0.66
C PRO A 833 14.42 4.74 0.63
N HIS A 834 13.71 5.10 1.70
CA HIS A 834 13.02 6.39 1.77
C HIS A 834 13.97 7.58 1.95
N LEU A 835 15.16 7.36 2.52
CA LEU A 835 16.06 8.43 2.97
C LEU A 835 17.39 8.49 2.19
N VAL A 836 17.93 7.35 1.74
CA VAL A 836 19.32 7.28 1.21
C VAL A 836 19.57 8.12 -0.04
N GLY A 837 18.56 8.36 -0.88
CA GLY A 837 18.63 9.29 -2.02
C GLY A 837 18.22 10.72 -1.69
N ILE A 838 17.68 10.99 -0.49
CA ILE A 838 17.23 12.32 -0.05
C ILE A 838 18.29 13.00 0.81
N LEU A 839 18.84 12.30 1.81
CA LEU A 839 19.82 12.86 2.74
C LEU A 839 21.07 13.47 2.06
N PRO A 840 21.58 12.93 0.92
CA PRO A 840 22.68 13.55 0.19
C PRO A 840 22.40 14.94 -0.36
N LEU A 841 21.14 15.37 -0.46
CA LEU A 841 20.75 16.72 -0.89
C LEU A 841 21.04 17.79 0.18
N PHE A 842 21.45 17.37 1.38
CA PHE A 842 21.71 18.23 2.52
C PHE A 842 23.18 18.15 2.95
N GLU A 843 23.70 19.26 3.50
CA GLU A 843 25.05 19.28 4.07
C GLU A 843 25.12 18.36 5.29
N ARG A 844 24.09 18.39 6.14
CA ARG A 844 23.96 17.53 7.33
C ARG A 844 22.53 17.09 7.62
N PHE A 845 22.39 16.03 8.40
CA PHE A 845 21.08 15.50 8.79
C PHE A 845 20.97 15.13 10.27
N ILE A 846 19.84 15.46 10.89
CA ILE A 846 19.49 15.08 12.26
C ILE A 846 18.31 14.11 12.17
N LEU A 847 18.50 12.88 12.63
CA LEU A 847 17.44 11.89 12.66
C LEU A 847 16.90 11.76 14.09
N ILE A 848 15.60 11.96 14.26
CA ILE A 848 14.91 11.84 15.54
C ILE A 848 14.00 10.62 15.45
N GLY A 849 14.09 9.71 16.41
CA GLY A 849 13.30 8.48 16.39
C GLY A 849 13.36 7.70 17.69
N ASP A 850 12.75 6.52 17.67
CA ASP A 850 12.85 5.55 18.76
C ASP A 850 12.74 4.14 18.20
N GLU A 851 13.84 3.39 18.21
CA GLU A 851 13.95 2.02 17.71
C GLU A 851 13.23 0.99 18.60
N LYS A 852 12.81 1.40 19.80
CA LYS A 852 12.01 0.60 20.75
C LYS A 852 10.50 0.80 20.55
N GLN A 853 10.08 1.71 19.67
CA GLN A 853 8.68 1.88 19.23
C GLN A 853 8.46 1.24 17.85
N LEU A 854 7.28 1.42 17.26
CA LEU A 854 6.88 0.75 16.01
C LEU A 854 7.88 1.01 14.87
N PRO A 855 8.28 -0.03 14.12
CA PRO A 855 9.14 0.10 12.96
C PRO A 855 8.33 0.56 11.74
N ALA A 856 9.00 0.67 10.60
CA ALA A 856 8.31 0.78 9.31
C ALA A 856 7.35 -0.41 9.09
N VAL A 857 6.17 -0.13 8.54
CA VAL A 857 5.19 -1.17 8.19
C VAL A 857 5.66 -1.90 6.94
N VAL A 858 5.94 -3.19 7.07
CA VAL A 858 6.39 -4.07 5.99
C VAL A 858 5.48 -5.28 5.92
N THR A 859 5.02 -5.60 4.71
CA THR A 859 4.08 -6.70 4.48
C THR A 859 4.75 -8.03 4.18
N GLN A 860 6.06 -8.02 3.91
CA GLN A 860 6.88 -9.23 3.77
C GLN A 860 7.10 -10.01 5.07
N ALA A 861 7.07 -11.33 4.95
CA ALA A 861 7.52 -12.26 5.98
C ALA A 861 9.02 -12.13 6.26
N ASP A 862 9.43 -12.44 7.49
CA ASP A 862 10.82 -12.23 7.96
C ASP A 862 11.88 -12.95 7.13
N LYS A 863 11.55 -14.13 6.56
CA LYS A 863 12.46 -14.89 5.69
C LYS A 863 12.98 -14.10 4.48
N TYR A 864 12.24 -13.10 3.99
CA TYR A 864 12.64 -12.27 2.85
C TYR A 864 13.30 -10.95 3.24
N THR A 865 13.29 -10.64 4.53
CA THR A 865 13.80 -9.37 5.04
C THR A 865 14.97 -9.55 5.98
N LYS A 866 15.16 -10.72 6.57
CA LYS A 866 16.34 -11.04 7.37
C LYS A 866 17.58 -11.05 6.47
N VAL A 867 18.65 -10.45 6.95
CA VAL A 867 19.94 -10.40 6.25
C VAL A 867 20.87 -11.42 6.89
N GLU A 868 21.41 -12.33 6.06
CA GLU A 868 22.38 -13.36 6.48
C GLU A 868 23.75 -13.16 5.82
N ASP A 869 23.85 -12.22 4.88
CA ASP A 869 25.09 -11.88 4.20
C ASP A 869 26.07 -11.17 5.16
N GLU A 870 27.26 -11.76 5.32
CA GLU A 870 28.27 -11.28 6.28
C GLU A 870 28.70 -9.83 6.01
N VAL A 871 28.73 -9.42 4.74
CA VAL A 871 29.17 -8.07 4.34
C VAL A 871 28.14 -7.03 4.77
N LEU A 872 26.85 -7.33 4.64
CA LEU A 872 25.78 -6.45 5.13
C LEU A 872 25.65 -6.49 6.66
N LEU A 873 25.85 -7.65 7.28
CA LEU A 873 25.86 -7.79 8.74
C LEU A 873 26.98 -6.97 9.38
N ALA A 874 28.16 -6.88 8.74
CA ALA A 874 29.26 -6.02 9.17
C ALA A 874 28.90 -4.52 9.15
N LEU A 875 27.87 -4.12 8.39
CA LEU A 875 27.31 -2.77 8.37
C LEU A 875 26.19 -2.58 9.40
N HIS A 876 26.00 -3.54 10.30
CA HIS A 876 24.89 -3.63 11.27
C HIS A 876 23.49 -3.73 10.62
N LEU A 877 23.41 -4.06 9.33
CA LEU A 877 22.14 -4.31 8.65
C LEU A 877 21.70 -5.76 8.88
N LYS A 878 20.89 -6.00 9.90
CA LYS A 878 20.36 -7.34 10.25
C LYS A 878 19.04 -7.66 9.54
N SER A 879 18.29 -6.63 9.17
CA SER A 879 17.06 -6.78 8.38
C SER A 879 16.85 -5.60 7.44
N LEU A 880 16.30 -5.87 6.26
CA LEU A 880 15.80 -4.87 5.30
C LEU A 880 14.59 -4.07 5.85
N LYS A 881 14.01 -4.50 6.97
CA LYS A 881 12.99 -3.74 7.72
C LYS A 881 13.59 -2.62 8.58
N ASN A 882 14.91 -2.65 8.81
CA ASN A 882 15.55 -1.71 9.72
C ASN A 882 15.56 -0.30 9.12
N SER A 883 15.33 0.68 9.99
CA SER A 883 15.46 2.08 9.62
C SER A 883 16.93 2.49 9.60
N LEU A 884 17.24 3.49 8.78
CA LEU A 884 18.58 4.08 8.76
C LEU A 884 18.99 4.62 10.13
N PHE A 885 18.02 5.16 10.89
CA PHE A 885 18.21 5.58 12.28
C PHE A 885 18.73 4.44 13.15
N SER A 886 18.02 3.30 13.19
CA SER A 886 18.37 2.16 14.03
C SER A 886 19.73 1.55 13.65
N ARG A 887 20.02 1.43 12.36
CA ARG A 887 21.30 0.90 11.88
C ARG A 887 22.47 1.83 12.23
N LEU A 888 22.36 3.12 11.93
CA LEU A 888 23.42 4.08 12.26
C LEU A 888 23.62 4.21 13.77
N GLN A 889 22.56 4.12 14.56
CA GLN A 889 22.65 4.15 16.03
C GLN A 889 23.43 2.94 16.54
N ALA A 890 23.12 1.73 16.06
CA ALA A 890 23.88 0.52 16.39
C ALA A 890 25.35 0.65 15.97
N THR A 891 25.63 1.18 14.78
CA THR A 891 27.00 1.44 14.31
C THR A 891 27.74 2.43 15.21
N CYS A 892 27.11 3.55 15.59
CA CYS A 892 27.72 4.53 16.47
C CYS A 892 28.03 3.95 17.86
N GLN A 893 27.12 3.13 18.40
CA GLN A 893 27.31 2.45 19.68
C GLN A 893 28.47 1.45 19.61
N ALA A 894 28.52 0.61 18.57
CA ALA A 894 29.57 -0.39 18.38
C ALA A 894 30.96 0.25 18.20
N ASN A 895 31.03 1.39 17.51
CA ASN A 895 32.29 2.10 17.26
C ASN A 895 32.67 3.13 18.34
N GLY A 896 31.88 3.27 19.41
CA GLY A 896 32.15 4.25 20.48
C GLY A 896 32.01 5.71 20.05
N TRP A 897 31.22 6.00 19.01
CA TRP A 897 30.97 7.36 18.51
C TRP A 897 29.91 8.07 19.37
N HIS A 898 30.17 8.16 20.67
CA HIS A 898 29.21 8.65 21.67
C HIS A 898 28.73 10.07 21.39
N GLN A 899 29.51 10.90 20.68
CA GLN A 899 29.11 12.26 20.29
C GLN A 899 27.98 12.28 19.23
N ALA A 900 27.81 11.21 18.45
CA ALA A 900 26.89 11.15 17.32
C ALA A 900 25.43 10.79 17.67
N TYR A 901 25.17 10.35 18.90
CA TYR A 901 23.83 9.96 19.32
C TYR A 901 23.56 10.28 20.78
N GLY A 902 22.30 10.46 21.12
CA GLY A 902 21.88 10.63 22.51
C GLY A 902 20.41 10.32 22.72
N MET A 903 20.01 10.16 23.97
CA MET A 903 18.65 9.76 24.36
C MET A 903 18.08 10.78 25.33
N LEU A 904 16.84 11.23 25.08
CA LEU A 904 16.10 12.04 26.06
C LEU A 904 15.62 11.16 27.21
N THR A 905 15.87 11.57 28.45
CA THR A 905 15.51 10.76 29.64
C THR A 905 14.29 11.26 30.43
N ARG A 906 13.84 12.50 30.20
CA ARG A 906 12.72 13.11 30.96
C ARG A 906 11.41 13.05 30.16
N GLN A 907 10.36 12.47 30.72
CA GLN A 907 9.04 12.31 30.07
C GLN A 907 7.90 13.00 30.81
N GLY A 908 7.02 13.67 30.07
CA GLY A 908 5.85 14.38 30.55
C GLY A 908 4.54 13.74 30.09
N ARG A 909 4.39 12.41 30.07
CA ARG A 909 3.12 11.76 29.72
C ARG A 909 2.64 10.84 30.82
N MET A 910 3.40 9.78 31.09
CA MET A 910 2.99 8.65 31.91
C MET A 910 3.15 8.98 33.39
N HIS A 911 2.20 8.52 34.20
CA HIS A 911 2.36 8.42 35.65
C HIS A 911 3.60 7.57 36.01
N HIS A 912 4.20 7.85 37.16
CA HIS A 912 5.43 7.23 37.65
C HIS A 912 5.39 5.70 37.60
N ASP A 913 4.32 5.07 38.10
CA ASP A 913 4.19 3.60 38.14
C ASP A 913 4.19 2.94 36.76
N ILE A 914 3.58 3.60 35.77
CA ILE A 914 3.58 3.15 34.37
C ILE A 914 4.99 3.32 33.79
N CYS A 915 5.58 4.50 34.01
CA CYS A 915 6.93 4.84 33.57
C CYS A 915 7.98 3.89 34.17
N ALA A 916 7.83 3.43 35.40
CA ALA A 916 8.77 2.55 36.08
C ALA A 916 8.94 1.20 35.36
N TYR A 917 7.83 0.57 34.94
CA TYR A 917 7.89 -0.65 34.15
C TYR A 917 8.51 -0.40 32.76
N VAL A 918 8.00 0.62 32.05
CA VAL A 918 8.48 0.95 30.70
C VAL A 918 9.98 1.30 30.70
N SER A 919 10.42 2.06 31.70
CA SER A 919 11.82 2.49 31.86
C SER A 919 12.74 1.30 32.13
N SER A 920 12.35 0.43 33.07
CA SER A 920 13.15 -0.76 33.42
C SER A 920 13.23 -1.77 32.28
N GLU A 921 12.10 -2.11 31.64
CA GLU A 921 12.04 -3.15 30.61
C GLU A 921 12.64 -2.68 29.27
N TYR A 922 12.41 -1.44 28.85
CA TYR A 922 12.74 -1.00 27.49
C TYR A 922 13.88 0.02 27.39
N TYR A 923 14.14 0.78 28.46
CA TYR A 923 15.05 1.94 28.43
C TYR A 923 16.13 1.91 29.52
N GLY A 924 16.41 0.75 30.12
CA GLY A 924 17.51 0.55 31.06
C GLY A 924 17.47 1.46 32.28
N ASN A 925 16.27 1.73 32.82
CA ASN A 925 16.01 2.61 33.96
C ASN A 925 16.38 4.10 33.76
N LYS A 926 16.62 4.54 32.53
CA LYS A 926 16.99 5.93 32.25
C LYS A 926 15.78 6.87 32.18
N LEU A 927 14.62 6.38 31.78
CA LEU A 927 13.42 7.22 31.58
C LEU A 927 12.76 7.59 32.92
N GLN A 928 12.53 8.88 33.15
CA GLN A 928 11.98 9.43 34.40
C GLN A 928 10.88 10.46 34.14
N PRO A 929 9.82 10.53 34.98
CA PRO A 929 8.85 11.63 34.92
C PRO A 929 9.51 13.00 35.13
N ILE A 930 8.91 14.05 34.57
CA ILE A 930 9.40 15.43 34.67
C ILE A 930 8.49 16.35 35.49
N ARG A 931 7.21 15.99 35.64
CA ARG A 931 6.23 16.81 36.37
C ARG A 931 5.82 16.17 37.69
N GLU A 932 5.43 17.02 38.64
CA GLU A 932 4.99 16.59 39.97
C GLU A 932 3.66 15.81 39.94
N ASP A 933 2.72 16.19 39.06
CA ASP A 933 1.41 15.51 38.90
C ASP A 933 1.56 14.03 38.51
N GLN A 934 2.70 13.64 37.93
CA GLN A 934 2.97 12.27 37.53
C GLN A 934 3.30 11.35 38.72
N PHE A 935 3.43 11.88 39.94
CA PHE A 935 3.67 11.12 41.17
C PHE A 935 2.46 11.10 42.10
N GLU A 936 1.34 11.71 41.71
CA GLU A 936 0.13 11.76 42.54
C GLU A 936 -0.48 10.38 42.76
N GLU A 937 -0.83 10.08 44.01
CA GLU A 937 -1.53 8.83 44.34
C GLU A 937 -2.90 8.72 43.64
N GLN A 938 -3.40 7.49 43.50
CA GLN A 938 -4.68 7.24 42.87
C GLN A 938 -5.83 7.63 43.80
N HIS A 939 -6.39 8.82 43.60
CA HIS A 939 -7.61 9.29 44.29
C HIS A 939 -8.84 9.40 43.38
N THR A 940 -8.68 9.18 42.07
CA THR A 940 -9.78 9.32 41.10
C THR A 940 -10.84 8.22 41.25
N PHE A 941 -10.41 7.01 41.61
CA PHE A 941 -11.29 5.85 41.78
C PHE A 941 -11.31 5.42 43.25
N LYS A 942 -12.48 4.99 43.73
CA LYS A 942 -12.67 4.62 45.13
C LYS A 942 -12.54 3.11 45.37
N ILE A 943 -11.69 2.74 46.32
CA ILE A 943 -11.44 1.33 46.67
C ILE A 943 -12.65 0.68 47.38
N ASP A 944 -13.51 1.49 47.99
CA ASP A 944 -14.74 1.12 48.69
C ASP A 944 -16.01 1.30 47.83
N SER A 945 -15.87 1.67 46.54
CA SER A 945 -17.01 1.79 45.62
C SER A 945 -17.81 0.49 45.53
N GLU A 946 -19.13 0.55 45.39
CA GLU A 946 -19.97 -0.63 45.11
C GLU A 946 -19.72 -1.20 43.70
N ASN A 947 -19.13 -0.42 42.78
CA ASN A 947 -18.78 -0.87 41.45
C ASN A 947 -17.43 -1.60 41.43
N LYS A 948 -17.43 -2.90 41.13
CA LYS A 948 -16.22 -3.74 41.04
C LYS A 948 -15.15 -3.21 40.08
N TYR A 949 -15.54 -2.58 38.97
CA TYR A 949 -14.59 -2.00 38.02
C TYR A 949 -13.90 -0.76 38.60
N GLU A 950 -14.60 0.02 39.43
CA GLU A 950 -14.02 1.17 40.11
C GLU A 950 -13.03 0.72 41.19
N ARG A 951 -13.41 -0.29 41.99
CA ARG A 951 -12.51 -0.92 42.95
C ARG A 951 -11.25 -1.47 42.28
N ALA A 952 -11.38 -2.07 41.08
CA ALA A 952 -10.25 -2.54 40.30
C ALA A 952 -9.30 -1.40 39.90
N LEU A 953 -9.83 -0.29 39.38
CA LEU A 953 -9.04 0.88 38.96
C LEU A 953 -8.39 1.63 40.14
N ALA A 954 -8.95 1.50 41.34
CA ALA A 954 -8.41 2.11 42.56
C ALA A 954 -7.17 1.39 43.12
N LYS A 955 -6.98 0.10 42.80
CA LYS A 955 -5.92 -0.73 43.40
C LYS A 955 -4.51 -0.42 42.91
N SER A 956 -4.34 -0.17 41.62
CA SER A 956 -3.04 0.09 40.99
C SER A 956 -3.21 0.83 39.67
N ARG A 957 -2.19 1.59 39.24
CA ARG A 957 -2.15 2.30 37.96
C ARG A 957 -1.94 1.37 36.75
N LEU A 958 -1.43 0.16 36.99
CA LEU A 958 -1.26 -0.91 36.02
C LEU A 958 -2.01 -2.15 36.53
N ILE A 959 -3.11 -2.51 35.88
CA ILE A 959 -3.90 -3.69 36.29
C ILE A 959 -4.03 -4.72 35.17
N PHE A 960 -4.11 -5.99 35.55
CA PHE A 960 -4.45 -7.11 34.67
C PHE A 960 -5.75 -7.76 35.14
N VAL A 961 -6.65 -8.01 34.20
CA VAL A 961 -7.90 -8.74 34.42
C VAL A 961 -7.92 -9.99 33.54
N PRO A 962 -7.89 -11.19 34.13
CA PRO A 962 -7.95 -12.43 33.36
C PRO A 962 -9.33 -12.59 32.71
N ALA A 963 -9.34 -12.97 31.43
CA ALA A 963 -10.54 -13.39 30.71
C ALA A 963 -10.53 -14.90 30.49
N ALA A 964 -11.72 -15.51 30.43
CA ALA A 964 -11.86 -16.92 30.09
C ALA A 964 -11.43 -17.17 28.63
N ARG A 965 -10.89 -18.36 28.37
CA ARG A 965 -10.54 -18.79 27.02
C ARG A 965 -11.82 -19.08 26.22
N GLU A 966 -11.95 -18.50 25.05
CA GLU A 966 -13.06 -18.74 24.12
C GLU A 966 -12.59 -19.57 22.90
N ALA A 967 -13.49 -20.30 22.25
CA ALA A 967 -13.15 -21.14 21.08
C ALA A 967 -12.86 -20.32 19.80
N VAL A 968 -13.36 -19.08 19.74
CA VAL A 968 -13.25 -18.23 18.55
C VAL A 968 -11.91 -17.48 18.55
N SER A 969 -11.22 -17.48 17.40
CA SER A 969 -9.98 -16.72 17.22
C SER A 969 -10.26 -15.25 16.88
N LYS A 970 -9.38 -14.34 17.29
CA LYS A 970 -9.39 -12.90 16.97
C LYS A 970 -10.59 -12.11 17.51
N VAL A 971 -11.45 -12.75 18.32
CA VAL A 971 -12.62 -12.15 18.98
C VAL A 971 -12.73 -12.75 20.38
N SER A 972 -13.13 -11.93 21.35
CA SER A 972 -13.61 -12.39 22.65
C SER A 972 -14.78 -11.53 23.12
N GLN A 973 -15.92 -12.18 23.35
CA GLN A 973 -17.11 -11.53 23.92
C GLN A 973 -16.91 -11.20 25.40
N GLY A 974 -16.23 -12.09 26.14
CA GLY A 974 -15.88 -11.90 27.54
C GLY A 974 -14.98 -10.67 27.74
N GLU A 975 -13.93 -10.53 26.94
CA GLU A 975 -13.08 -9.33 26.96
C GLU A 975 -13.88 -8.07 26.61
N ALA A 976 -14.75 -8.12 25.59
CA ALA A 976 -15.57 -6.97 25.20
C ALA A 976 -16.51 -6.50 26.32
N ALA A 977 -17.11 -7.42 27.07
CA ALA A 977 -17.93 -7.10 28.23
C ALA A 977 -17.13 -6.46 29.37
N ILE A 978 -15.90 -6.96 29.63
CA ILE A 978 -14.99 -6.38 30.63
C ILE A 978 -14.59 -4.95 30.23
N VAL A 979 -14.17 -4.76 28.97
CA VAL A 979 -13.83 -3.46 28.41
C VAL A 979 -14.98 -2.47 28.58
N ALA A 980 -16.20 -2.87 28.25
CA ALA A 980 -17.40 -2.05 28.40
C ALA A 980 -17.64 -1.62 29.86
N GLY A 981 -17.43 -2.53 30.82
CA GLY A 981 -17.54 -2.23 32.25
C GLY A 981 -16.58 -1.13 32.70
N PHE A 982 -15.33 -1.17 32.23
CA PHE A 982 -14.35 -0.12 32.50
C PHE A 982 -14.72 1.21 31.82
N ILE A 983 -15.12 1.21 30.56
CA ILE A 983 -15.57 2.43 29.84
C ILE A 983 -16.69 3.13 30.62
N LYS A 984 -17.74 2.38 30.99
CA LYS A 984 -18.88 2.91 31.75
C LYS A 984 -18.48 3.49 33.10
N THR A 985 -17.54 2.83 33.77
CA THR A 985 -17.04 3.26 35.08
C THR A 985 -16.26 4.55 34.97
N VAL A 986 -15.32 4.64 34.02
CA VAL A 986 -14.56 5.87 33.78
C VAL A 986 -15.49 7.01 33.37
N HIS A 987 -16.47 6.76 32.49
CA HIS A 987 -17.47 7.76 32.12
C HIS A 987 -18.27 8.26 33.34
N LYS A 988 -18.74 7.35 34.21
CA LYS A 988 -19.47 7.71 35.43
C LYS A 988 -18.63 8.57 36.37
N VAL A 989 -17.37 8.20 36.58
CA VAL A 989 -16.46 8.89 37.51
C VAL A 989 -16.02 10.25 36.97
N TYR A 990 -15.71 10.34 35.67
CA TYR A 990 -15.28 11.59 35.04
C TYR A 990 -16.44 12.55 34.81
N GLY A 991 -17.67 12.04 34.68
CA GLY A 991 -18.88 12.86 34.49
C GLY A 991 -18.74 13.83 33.33
N SER A 992 -18.91 15.12 33.59
CA SER A 992 -18.78 16.19 32.58
C SER A 992 -17.37 16.38 32.04
N SER A 993 -16.33 15.83 32.69
CA SER A 993 -14.94 15.87 32.21
C SER A 993 -14.60 14.69 31.27
N PHE A 994 -15.53 13.79 30.99
CA PHE A 994 -15.32 12.72 30.04
C PHE A 994 -15.31 13.28 28.60
N THR A 995 -14.24 13.00 27.86
CA THR A 995 -14.03 13.48 26.49
C THR A 995 -13.36 12.39 25.65
N GLN A 996 -13.16 12.65 24.36
CA GLN A 996 -12.34 11.80 23.48
C GLN A 996 -10.91 11.52 23.98
N HIS A 997 -10.40 12.31 24.94
CA HIS A 997 -9.08 12.12 25.53
C HIS A 997 -9.10 11.24 26.79
N SER A 998 -10.27 10.86 27.28
CA SER A 998 -10.41 10.13 28.54
C SER A 998 -10.06 8.65 28.40
N VAL A 999 -10.65 7.94 27.43
CA VAL A 999 -10.46 6.49 27.26
C VAL A 999 -10.05 6.15 25.84
N GLY A 1000 -9.05 5.26 25.71
CA GLY A 1000 -8.73 4.58 24.48
C GLY A 1000 -8.68 3.07 24.70
N VAL A 1001 -9.14 2.30 23.71
CA VAL A 1001 -9.10 0.85 23.71
C VAL A 1001 -8.20 0.38 22.58
N VAL A 1002 -7.14 -0.34 22.93
CA VAL A 1002 -6.18 -0.91 21.99
C VAL A 1002 -6.44 -2.40 21.84
N THR A 1003 -6.61 -2.86 20.60
CA THR A 1003 -6.77 -4.29 20.31
C THR A 1003 -6.08 -4.67 18.99
N PRO A 1004 -5.43 -5.85 18.90
CA PRO A 1004 -4.70 -6.25 17.70
C PRO A 1004 -5.61 -6.59 16.51
N TYR A 1005 -6.88 -6.91 16.75
CA TYR A 1005 -7.77 -7.46 15.74
C TYR A 1005 -8.94 -6.53 15.43
N ARG A 1006 -9.14 -6.24 14.14
CA ARG A 1006 -10.27 -5.42 13.68
C ARG A 1006 -11.62 -6.07 13.96
N SER A 1007 -11.68 -7.40 13.93
CA SER A 1007 -12.86 -8.15 14.37
C SER A 1007 -13.21 -7.86 15.83
N GLN A 1008 -12.21 -7.74 16.71
CA GLN A 1008 -12.44 -7.38 18.11
C GLN A 1008 -12.87 -5.93 18.28
N ILE A 1009 -12.35 -4.99 17.48
CA ILE A 1009 -12.86 -3.60 17.45
C ILE A 1009 -14.38 -3.60 17.19
N ALA A 1010 -14.81 -4.35 16.18
CA ALA A 1010 -16.23 -4.45 15.84
C ALA A 1010 -17.03 -5.12 16.94
N THR A 1011 -16.51 -6.20 17.56
CA THR A 1011 -17.16 -6.85 18.71
C THR A 1011 -17.37 -5.86 19.86
N ILE A 1012 -16.35 -5.10 20.24
CA ILE A 1012 -16.45 -4.11 21.32
C ILE A 1012 -17.51 -3.05 20.99
N LYS A 1013 -17.49 -2.51 19.76
CA LYS A 1013 -18.44 -1.48 19.34
C LYS A 1013 -19.87 -1.99 19.12
N ARG A 1014 -20.06 -3.25 18.72
CA ARG A 1014 -21.38 -3.83 18.38
C ARG A 1014 -22.04 -4.63 19.49
N SER A 1015 -21.31 -4.95 20.55
CA SER A 1015 -21.82 -5.73 21.68
C SER A 1015 -23.08 -5.14 22.34
N GLY A 1016 -23.35 -3.84 22.13
CA GLY A 1016 -24.45 -3.12 22.79
C GLY A 1016 -24.19 -2.89 24.29
N HIS A 1017 -23.02 -3.28 24.79
CA HIS A 1017 -22.68 -3.14 26.21
C HIS A 1017 -22.41 -1.69 26.63
N VAL A 1018 -22.12 -0.78 25.70
CA VAL A 1018 -21.90 0.65 25.94
C VAL A 1018 -22.88 1.47 25.11
N GLU A 1019 -23.46 2.50 25.73
CA GLU A 1019 -24.41 3.41 25.10
C GLU A 1019 -23.74 4.13 23.91
N PRO A 1020 -24.41 4.26 22.73
CA PRO A 1020 -23.80 4.82 21.53
C PRO A 1020 -23.18 6.21 21.72
N ALA A 1021 -23.82 7.08 22.51
CA ALA A 1021 -23.32 8.43 22.81
C ALA A 1021 -22.00 8.43 23.61
N ILE A 1022 -21.75 7.39 24.42
CA ILE A 1022 -20.49 7.23 25.15
C ILE A 1022 -19.45 6.63 24.22
N MET A 1023 -19.80 5.58 23.47
CA MET A 1023 -18.88 4.90 22.55
C MET A 1023 -18.37 5.82 21.43
N GLN A 1024 -19.15 6.81 20.98
CA GLN A 1024 -18.71 7.83 20.02
C GLN A 1024 -17.56 8.71 20.56
N GLN A 1025 -17.38 8.79 21.88
CA GLN A 1025 -16.31 9.53 22.53
C GLN A 1025 -15.14 8.61 22.93
N VAL A 1026 -15.16 7.33 22.57
CA VAL A 1026 -14.10 6.37 22.89
C VAL A 1026 -13.44 5.88 21.61
N ASP A 1027 -12.13 6.06 21.53
CA ASP A 1027 -11.37 5.48 20.44
C ASP A 1027 -11.11 4.00 20.71
N VAL A 1028 -11.46 3.14 19.75
CA VAL A 1028 -11.19 1.70 19.77
C VAL A 1028 -10.52 1.35 18.46
N ASP A 1029 -9.24 0.98 18.53
CA ASP A 1029 -8.40 0.79 17.34
C ASP A 1029 -7.15 -0.08 17.60
N THR A 1030 -6.42 -0.38 16.54
CA THR A 1030 -5.12 -1.08 16.57
C THR A 1030 -3.99 -0.21 17.08
N VAL A 1031 -2.92 -0.83 17.61
CA VAL A 1031 -1.76 -0.13 18.17
C VAL A 1031 -1.10 0.82 17.17
N GLU A 1032 -0.98 0.43 15.90
CA GLU A 1032 -0.40 1.23 14.82
C GLU A 1032 -1.18 2.54 14.62
N ARG A 1033 -2.47 2.51 14.87
CA ARG A 1033 -3.37 3.67 14.72
C ARG A 1033 -3.45 4.55 15.95
N PHE A 1034 -3.03 4.06 17.12
CA PHE A 1034 -2.89 4.83 18.35
C PHE A 1034 -1.54 5.56 18.46
N GLN A 1035 -0.62 5.34 17.52
CA GLN A 1035 0.68 5.98 17.54
C GLN A 1035 0.54 7.52 17.47
N GLY A 1036 1.31 8.21 18.31
CA GLY A 1036 1.24 9.67 18.45
C GLY A 1036 0.07 10.18 19.29
N SER A 1037 -0.95 9.37 19.59
CA SER A 1037 -2.05 9.75 20.48
C SER A 1037 -1.78 9.35 21.94
N GLU A 1038 -2.59 9.88 22.86
CA GLU A 1038 -2.51 9.61 24.30
C GLU A 1038 -3.88 9.76 24.97
N ARG A 1039 -4.16 8.95 25.99
CA ARG A 1039 -5.43 8.97 26.74
C ARG A 1039 -5.16 8.90 28.24
N ASP A 1040 -6.09 9.39 29.05
CA ASP A 1040 -5.99 9.24 30.50
C ASP A 1040 -5.95 7.77 30.91
N VAL A 1041 -6.89 6.97 30.36
CA VAL A 1041 -7.01 5.54 30.60
C VAL A 1041 -6.87 4.79 29.27
N ILE A 1042 -5.96 3.80 29.24
CA ILE A 1042 -5.84 2.87 28.11
C ILE A 1042 -6.27 1.48 28.56
N ILE A 1043 -7.16 0.87 27.78
CA ILE A 1043 -7.61 -0.50 27.96
C ILE A 1043 -7.06 -1.33 26.80
N ILE A 1044 -6.29 -2.37 27.08
CA ILE A 1044 -5.69 -3.27 26.10
C ILE A 1044 -6.49 -4.58 26.12
N SER A 1045 -7.22 -4.88 25.04
CA SER A 1045 -7.96 -6.14 24.84
C SER A 1045 -7.29 -6.94 23.73
N LEU A 1046 -6.73 -8.09 24.07
CA LEU A 1046 -5.89 -8.86 23.17
C LEU A 1046 -6.68 -9.84 22.30
N ALA A 1047 -7.81 -10.36 22.79
CA ALA A 1047 -8.65 -11.34 22.09
C ALA A 1047 -7.86 -12.53 21.50
N VAL A 1048 -6.87 -12.99 22.26
CA VAL A 1048 -6.04 -14.16 21.95
C VAL A 1048 -6.48 -15.34 22.80
N ASN A 1049 -6.85 -16.43 22.11
CA ASN A 1049 -7.36 -17.65 22.71
C ASN A 1049 -6.48 -18.88 22.36
N HIS A 1050 -5.38 -18.69 21.63
CA HIS A 1050 -4.46 -19.75 21.24
C HIS A 1050 -3.01 -19.23 21.18
N HIS A 1051 -2.03 -20.05 21.60
CA HIS A 1051 -0.62 -19.65 21.66
C HIS A 1051 -0.07 -19.18 20.29
N LYS A 1052 -0.48 -19.83 19.19
CA LYS A 1052 -0.11 -19.40 17.82
C LYS A 1052 -0.46 -17.94 17.52
N GLN A 1053 -1.52 -17.40 18.13
CA GLN A 1053 -1.92 -16.02 17.90
C GLN A 1053 -0.89 -15.01 18.44
N MET A 1054 -0.05 -15.40 19.40
CA MET A 1054 0.99 -14.55 19.97
C MET A 1054 2.06 -14.17 18.94
N GLN A 1055 2.38 -15.08 18.02
CA GLN A 1055 3.36 -14.83 16.95
C GLN A 1055 2.97 -13.66 16.03
N PHE A 1056 1.67 -13.40 15.88
CA PHE A 1056 1.15 -12.29 15.08
C PHE A 1056 0.92 -11.01 15.90
N LEU A 1057 0.90 -11.14 17.23
CA LEU A 1057 0.67 -10.04 18.16
C LEU A 1057 1.95 -9.26 18.43
N GLU A 1058 3.08 -9.94 18.57
CA GLU A 1058 4.36 -9.35 18.97
C GLU A 1058 5.07 -8.66 17.79
N SER A 1059 5.76 -7.56 18.08
CA SER A 1059 6.70 -6.94 17.14
C SER A 1059 8.05 -6.79 17.81
N LEU A 1060 8.81 -7.89 17.83
CA LEU A 1060 10.08 -7.96 18.54
C LEU A 1060 11.20 -7.20 17.81
N THR A 1061 12.09 -6.58 18.59
CA THR A 1061 13.39 -6.11 18.11
C THR A 1061 14.25 -7.26 17.59
N ASP A 1062 15.28 -6.96 16.79
CA ASP A 1062 16.16 -7.98 16.18
C ASP A 1062 16.87 -8.87 17.21
N ASP A 1063 17.04 -8.38 18.44
CA ASP A 1063 17.58 -9.11 19.58
C ASP A 1063 16.52 -9.91 20.37
N GLY A 1064 15.25 -9.83 19.98
CA GLY A 1064 14.12 -10.49 20.65
C GLY A 1064 13.72 -9.88 21.99
N MET A 1065 14.34 -8.77 22.40
CA MET A 1065 14.23 -8.27 23.78
C MET A 1065 13.03 -7.37 24.02
N VAL A 1066 12.56 -6.64 23.00
CA VAL A 1066 11.52 -5.62 23.14
C VAL A 1066 10.37 -5.87 22.18
N ASP A 1067 9.17 -6.09 22.73
CA ASP A 1067 7.93 -6.01 21.96
C ASP A 1067 7.52 -4.54 21.78
N ARG A 1068 7.74 -4.04 20.56
CA ARG A 1068 7.46 -2.65 20.18
C ARG A 1068 5.97 -2.33 20.24
N LYS A 1069 5.09 -3.28 19.93
CA LYS A 1069 3.63 -3.09 19.96
C LYS A 1069 3.14 -2.96 21.41
N LEU A 1070 3.65 -3.80 22.29
CA LEU A 1070 3.34 -3.70 23.72
C LEU A 1070 3.87 -2.39 24.30
N ASN A 1071 5.11 -2.00 24.00
CA ASN A 1071 5.69 -0.72 24.45
C ASN A 1071 4.83 0.48 24.01
N VAL A 1072 4.44 0.53 22.72
CA VAL A 1072 3.56 1.62 22.25
C VAL A 1072 2.21 1.60 22.96
N SER A 1073 1.58 0.44 23.12
CA SER A 1073 0.27 0.32 23.77
C SER A 1073 0.28 0.83 25.22
N LEU A 1074 1.29 0.42 26.01
CA LEU A 1074 1.44 0.86 27.39
C LEU A 1074 1.68 2.38 27.48
N THR A 1075 2.49 2.92 26.58
CA THR A 1075 2.94 4.32 26.61
C THR A 1075 1.95 5.32 26.02
N ARG A 1076 0.75 4.85 25.64
CA ARG A 1076 -0.38 5.73 25.29
C ARG A 1076 -1.12 6.25 26.53
N ALA A 1077 -0.97 5.59 27.68
CA ALA A 1077 -1.66 5.98 28.90
C ALA A 1077 -0.96 7.15 29.60
N LYS A 1078 -1.74 8.11 30.10
CA LYS A 1078 -1.26 9.15 31.02
C LYS A 1078 -1.37 8.69 32.46
N LYS A 1079 -2.54 8.16 32.85
CA LYS A 1079 -2.88 7.89 34.25
C LYS A 1079 -3.04 6.40 34.54
N GLN A 1080 -3.66 5.62 33.65
CA GLN A 1080 -4.06 4.25 33.98
C GLN A 1080 -3.95 3.31 32.78
N VAL A 1081 -3.45 2.08 33.01
CA VAL A 1081 -3.50 0.96 32.06
C VAL A 1081 -4.33 -0.18 32.63
N VAL A 1082 -5.20 -0.73 31.79
CA VAL A 1082 -5.96 -1.96 32.05
C VAL A 1082 -5.63 -2.97 30.97
N LEU A 1083 -4.99 -4.08 31.33
CA LEU A 1083 -4.74 -5.21 30.42
C LEU A 1083 -5.80 -6.29 30.63
N VAL A 1084 -6.46 -6.72 29.55
CA VAL A 1084 -7.48 -7.78 29.57
C VAL A 1084 -7.08 -8.88 28.59
N GLY A 1085 -7.12 -10.13 29.02
CA GLY A 1085 -6.90 -11.26 28.12
C GLY A 1085 -6.78 -12.62 28.80
N CYS A 1086 -6.64 -13.67 27.99
CA CYS A 1086 -6.50 -15.05 28.46
C CYS A 1086 -5.10 -15.31 29.03
N GLU A 1087 -4.98 -15.34 30.36
CA GLU A 1087 -3.70 -15.46 31.07
C GLU A 1087 -2.82 -16.63 30.57
N SER A 1088 -3.41 -17.82 30.42
CA SER A 1088 -2.69 -19.03 29.99
C SER A 1088 -2.02 -18.86 28.63
N VAL A 1089 -2.64 -18.09 27.72
CA VAL A 1089 -2.11 -17.79 26.39
C VAL A 1089 -1.05 -16.70 26.48
N LEU A 1090 -1.32 -15.63 27.24
CA LEU A 1090 -0.39 -14.50 27.38
C LEU A 1090 0.95 -14.90 28.00
N ARG A 1091 0.92 -15.82 28.98
CA ARG A 1091 2.14 -16.33 29.62
C ARG A 1091 3.07 -17.12 28.69
N SER A 1092 2.60 -17.53 27.51
CA SER A 1092 3.46 -18.15 26.49
C SER A 1092 4.44 -17.17 25.83
N SER A 1093 4.15 -15.86 25.89
CA SER A 1093 5.08 -14.81 25.48
C SER A 1093 6.00 -14.41 26.62
N ALA A 1094 7.29 -14.24 26.33
CA ALA A 1094 8.26 -13.73 27.29
C ALA A 1094 7.94 -12.30 27.76
N SER A 1095 7.55 -11.41 26.84
CA SER A 1095 7.25 -10.01 27.15
C SER A 1095 5.98 -9.86 27.99
N TYR A 1096 4.91 -10.57 27.64
CA TYR A 1096 3.67 -10.54 28.43
C TYR A 1096 3.83 -11.22 29.78
N ARG A 1097 4.59 -12.33 29.86
CA ARG A 1097 4.87 -12.99 31.13
C ARG A 1097 5.56 -12.06 32.13
N LYS A 1098 6.62 -11.35 31.71
CA LYS A 1098 7.30 -10.35 32.55
C LYS A 1098 6.36 -9.23 33.01
N LEU A 1099 5.50 -8.73 32.11
CA LEU A 1099 4.52 -7.71 32.45
C LEU A 1099 3.52 -8.21 33.50
N LEU A 1100 3.00 -9.43 33.34
CA LEU A 1100 2.06 -10.04 34.27
C LEU A 1100 2.69 -10.30 35.65
N GLU A 1101 3.94 -10.75 35.69
CA GLU A 1101 4.72 -10.89 36.93
C GLU A 1101 4.87 -9.53 37.63
N TYR A 1102 5.30 -8.49 36.91
CA TYR A 1102 5.40 -7.13 37.46
C TYR A 1102 4.07 -6.58 37.98
N ILE A 1103 2.99 -6.75 37.21
CA ILE A 1103 1.64 -6.33 37.62
C ILE A 1103 1.21 -7.06 38.91
N SER A 1104 1.48 -8.37 39.00
CA SER A 1104 1.16 -9.17 40.18
C SER A 1104 1.92 -8.69 41.42
N ASP A 1105 3.23 -8.47 41.28
CA ASP A 1105 4.10 -8.01 42.38
C ASP A 1105 3.70 -6.62 42.90
N LYS A 1106 3.09 -5.79 42.05
CA LYS A 1106 2.54 -4.47 42.41
C LYS A 1106 1.06 -4.52 42.83
N GLY A 1107 0.49 -5.71 43.06
CA GLY A 1107 -0.89 -5.88 43.52
C GLY A 1107 -1.96 -5.55 42.47
N GLY A 1108 -1.59 -5.45 41.19
CA GLY A 1108 -2.47 -5.10 40.07
C GLY A 1108 -3.14 -6.29 39.38
N TYR A 1109 -2.95 -7.53 39.84
CA TYR A 1109 -3.69 -8.69 39.33
C TYR A 1109 -5.09 -8.72 39.94
N ILE A 1110 -6.14 -8.52 39.12
CA ILE A 1110 -7.51 -8.34 39.59
C ILE A 1110 -8.45 -9.42 39.05
N ASN A 1111 -8.94 -10.28 39.94
CA ASN A 1111 -10.06 -11.16 39.63
C ASN A 1111 -11.40 -10.45 39.94
N LEU A 1112 -12.10 -10.00 38.90
CA LEU A 1112 -13.38 -9.28 39.01
C LEU A 1112 -14.50 -10.07 39.69
N SER A 1113 -14.38 -11.40 39.83
CA SER A 1113 -15.37 -12.23 40.54
C SER A 1113 -15.16 -12.25 42.06
N GLN A 1114 -13.97 -11.86 42.52
CA GLN A 1114 -13.55 -11.94 43.93
C GLN A 1114 -13.55 -10.57 44.63
N ILE A 1115 -13.79 -9.47 43.89
CA ILE A 1115 -13.71 -8.12 44.43
C ILE A 1115 -15.05 -7.42 44.48
#